data_AF-A0A9P5NYV4-F1
#
_entry.id   AF-A0A9P5NYV4-F1
#
_cell.length_a   1.000
_cell.length_b   1.000
_cell.length_c   1.000
_cell.angle_alpha   90.00
_cell.angle_beta   90.00
_cell.angle_gamma   90.00
#
_symmetry.space_group_name_H-M   'P 1'
#
loop_
_entity.id
_entity.type
_entity.pdbx_description
1 polymer ?
#
loop_
_entity_poly.entity_id
_entity_poly.type
_entity_poly.pdbx_seq_one_letter_code
_entity_poly.pdbx_strand_id
1 'polypeptide(L)'
;MPTTRASKRNSHTQTTERPTKRSRKTAVPELHDIIVIESDSEDEPEIDEEMKDILAQIKAQEDSESLARRLQNEYSEPSSSSGSRHAPIVVEDDTALARKLAEEWSREDNEMDASTTVVDIEIVSGPSHAEKQASRTITRFSDSEAPMNRSFTAVQPNEALESFKEVFTRTRSCSKCHEKVNSPRGCVMFSETSLPPSMTHLLHAPCSSCRTNHCRGCFSPISCTPACKGPSKNPKCSVVDCCANVRAIAIFETLGGFDRQFITERAAAESRALALSNGKSNAKGKSVGPGGTGYGLGVGVGADFFGYLTQQRTNNNTSGQPANLKHKKDADHWDTVVLRTLNILVSLLPAPYADDANVYDMLPHASIGHLISLSQVPTLLADLLRNDSVTDWISRKDIYNAMLSLLRRMADCELTIHSLIAQRWEIDSTCGLEKWMWNEGEITWKSNNQGEIETASALHTYFTKLTKQSEAFLAGATQMLNGDDADAEVEEMVIQGTSLCCDIIAARDDLERAIAILGQPTPDRENRTENIEDDSNGKLRMKKGKGKGKEREVSIDFDKAYAEACEKLAFKHVSLAEPHSKSGGGLAYVNYNYTELLNQTQNSTRLPKDRLHLLKELAVMATSLPPGVWVRIDEVRNDAIKIMIAGPDGTPYAGGLFEFDCLMPVEYPAKPPLMHLRTTGGGSVRFNPNLYNEGKVCLSLLGTWSGRQVHSLKQWTLKSTLLQVLVSIQSMILVDAPYFNEPAYGQAYNLEDPASIAYNRNISMQTTRWAIVDWLDDKHRNGIWRDIIASHFTIRKHKIREQIVEWSKAEPRIRAYSTSLPLYGIGYNYQMKPKPTNARQGMDLLEEFDKGIQIAETWLTREDGA
;
A
#
# COMPACT_ATOMS: atom_id res chain seq x y z
N MET A 1 -52.18 -33.90 -19.59
CA MET A 1 -53.60 -33.66 -19.95
C MET A 1 -54.48 -34.26 -18.85
N PRO A 2 -55.70 -33.78 -18.59
CA PRO A 2 -56.19 -32.40 -18.38
C PRO A 2 -56.88 -32.28 -16.98
N THR A 3 -57.37 -31.16 -16.42
CA THR A 3 -57.44 -29.74 -16.84
C THR A 3 -57.47 -28.79 -15.61
N THR A 4 -57.10 -27.54 -15.85
CA THR A 4 -57.46 -26.28 -15.15
C THR A 4 -58.77 -26.21 -14.34
N ARG A 5 -58.79 -25.36 -13.29
CA ARG A 5 -59.93 -24.45 -13.05
C ARG A 5 -59.44 -23.10 -12.49
N ALA A 6 -60.16 -22.01 -12.81
CA ALA A 6 -59.73 -20.63 -12.55
C ALA A 6 -60.90 -19.73 -12.12
N SER A 7 -60.55 -18.50 -11.72
CA SER A 7 -61.33 -17.27 -11.84
C SER A 7 -62.32 -16.86 -10.72
N LYS A 8 -61.86 -15.87 -9.92
CA LYS A 8 -62.41 -14.51 -9.73
C LYS A 8 -63.90 -14.24 -9.44
N ARG A 9 -64.05 -13.24 -8.55
CA ARG A 9 -65.00 -12.08 -8.54
C ARG A 9 -66.44 -12.29 -8.02
N ASN A 10 -66.74 -11.58 -6.93
CA ASN A 10 -67.67 -10.42 -6.84
C ASN A 10 -67.87 -10.06 -5.35
N SER A 11 -68.45 -8.93 -4.91
CA SER A 11 -68.55 -7.53 -5.38
C SER A 11 -69.46 -6.78 -4.39
N HIS A 12 -69.23 -5.49 -4.11
CA HIS A 12 -70.19 -4.41 -3.71
C HIS A 12 -69.39 -3.26 -3.05
N THR A 13 -69.32 -2.03 -3.60
CA THR A 13 -70.29 -0.90 -3.52
C THR A 13 -70.47 -0.36 -2.09
N GLN A 14 -70.46 0.96 -1.81
CA GLN A 14 -70.75 2.10 -2.67
C GLN A 14 -70.19 3.46 -2.13
N THR A 15 -69.76 4.35 -3.04
CA THR A 15 -69.92 5.84 -3.07
C THR A 15 -69.66 6.74 -1.82
N THR A 16 -68.65 7.64 -1.87
CA THR A 16 -68.73 9.14 -2.05
C THR A 16 -68.80 9.93 -0.72
N GLU A 17 -68.29 11.17 -0.50
CA GLU A 17 -67.90 12.32 -1.36
C GLU A 17 -66.59 13.04 -0.90
N ARG A 18 -66.23 14.13 -1.59
CA ARG A 18 -65.15 15.14 -1.40
C ARG A 18 -65.82 16.55 -1.57
N PRO A 19 -65.18 17.75 -1.50
CA PRO A 19 -63.86 18.16 -0.97
C PRO A 19 -63.81 19.57 -0.25
N THR A 20 -62.60 20.02 0.12
CA THR A 20 -62.03 21.42 0.03
C THR A 20 -61.74 22.32 1.26
N LYS A 21 -60.46 22.76 1.27
CA LYS A 21 -59.90 24.16 1.39
C LYS A 21 -59.49 24.80 2.74
N ARG A 22 -58.28 25.40 2.68
CA ARG A 22 -57.69 26.53 3.45
C ARG A 22 -57.28 26.27 4.93
N SER A 23 -56.40 27.07 5.56
CA SER A 23 -55.06 27.58 5.20
C SER A 23 -54.48 28.45 6.35
N ARG A 24 -53.22 28.23 6.76
CA ARG A 24 -52.27 29.17 7.46
C ARG A 24 -52.82 30.13 8.56
N LYS A 25 -52.33 30.00 9.80
CA LYS A 25 -51.39 30.97 10.46
C LYS A 25 -51.09 30.69 11.96
N THR A 26 -49.79 30.68 12.29
CA THR A 26 -49.11 31.25 13.49
C THR A 26 -49.89 31.61 14.77
N ALA A 27 -49.46 31.09 15.93
CA ALA A 27 -48.66 31.83 16.95
C ALA A 27 -48.33 30.95 18.19
N VAL A 28 -47.23 31.28 18.90
CA VAL A 28 -46.76 30.71 20.19
C VAL A 28 -46.76 31.84 21.23
N PRO A 29 -47.20 31.60 22.48
CA PRO A 29 -46.29 31.57 23.66
C PRO A 29 -46.58 30.35 24.58
N GLU A 30 -45.59 29.66 25.13
CA GLU A 30 -44.92 29.96 26.42
C GLU A 30 -45.87 30.23 27.61
N LEU A 31 -46.03 29.27 28.52
CA LEU A 31 -45.30 29.26 29.80
C LEU A 31 -45.40 27.89 30.51
N HIS A 32 -44.58 27.72 31.54
CA HIS A 32 -44.47 26.55 32.41
C HIS A 32 -45.77 26.26 33.17
N ASP A 33 -46.00 25.01 33.56
CA ASP A 33 -46.21 24.74 34.99
C ASP A 33 -45.87 23.31 35.43
N ILE A 34 -45.52 23.22 36.71
CA ILE A 34 -45.06 22.03 37.43
C ILE A 34 -46.25 21.12 37.75
N ILE A 35 -46.10 19.79 37.61
CA ILE A 35 -47.04 18.82 38.18
C ILE A 35 -46.35 18.08 39.33
N VAL A 36 -47.00 18.19 40.50
CA VAL A 36 -46.62 17.56 41.77
C VAL A 36 -46.93 16.07 41.73
N ILE A 37 -46.05 15.27 42.34
CA ILE A 37 -46.27 13.85 42.60
C ILE A 37 -47.16 13.73 43.84
N GLU A 38 -48.31 13.09 43.71
CA GLU A 38 -48.99 12.42 44.83
C GLU A 38 -48.93 10.91 44.58
N SER A 39 -48.56 10.17 45.61
CA SER A 39 -48.43 8.71 45.60
C SER A 39 -49.77 8.03 45.89
N ASP A 40 -49.94 6.80 45.38
CA ASP A 40 -50.24 5.60 46.19
C ASP A 40 -50.81 4.48 45.32
N SER A 41 -49.94 3.57 44.88
CA SER A 41 -50.30 2.18 44.55
C SER A 41 -49.05 1.31 44.59
N GLU A 42 -48.99 0.39 45.56
CA GLU A 42 -47.92 -0.61 45.70
C GLU A 42 -48.06 -1.68 44.60
N ASP A 43 -47.22 -1.60 43.56
CA ASP A 43 -46.93 -2.70 42.64
C ASP A 43 -45.44 -2.54 42.25
N GLU A 44 -44.54 -3.36 42.81
CA GLU A 44 -43.13 -3.39 42.36
C GLU A 44 -43.03 -4.11 41.00
N PRO A 45 -42.47 -3.48 39.95
CA PRO A 45 -41.94 -4.21 38.82
C PRO A 45 -40.54 -4.75 39.17
N GLU A 46 -40.27 -6.02 38.85
CA GLU A 46 -38.93 -6.60 38.93
C GLU A 46 -37.97 -5.76 38.06
N ILE A 47 -37.02 -5.08 38.71
CA ILE A 47 -35.94 -4.36 38.03
C ILE A 47 -34.88 -5.39 37.62
N ASP A 48 -34.73 -5.60 36.31
CA ASP A 48 -33.71 -6.47 35.72
C ASP A 48 -32.32 -6.24 36.35
N GLU A 49 -31.66 -7.33 36.77
CA GLU A 49 -30.31 -7.28 37.36
C GLU A 49 -29.30 -6.59 36.43
N GLU A 50 -29.47 -6.72 35.12
CA GLU A 50 -28.64 -6.08 34.09
C GLU A 50 -28.67 -4.54 34.19
N MET A 51 -29.81 -3.94 34.60
CA MET A 51 -29.89 -2.49 34.83
C MET A 51 -29.23 -2.06 36.14
N LYS A 52 -29.15 -2.94 37.16
CA LYS A 52 -28.39 -2.67 38.39
C LYS A 52 -26.89 -2.67 38.13
N ASP A 53 -26.39 -3.61 37.34
CA ASP A 53 -24.98 -3.68 36.95
C ASP A 53 -24.56 -2.46 36.12
N ILE A 54 -25.39 -2.02 35.16
CA ILE A 54 -25.12 -0.79 34.38
C ILE A 54 -25.05 0.45 35.29
N LEU A 55 -25.99 0.58 36.24
CA LEU A 55 -25.98 1.70 37.20
C LEU A 55 -24.79 1.65 38.17
N ALA A 56 -24.35 0.45 38.58
CA ALA A 56 -23.15 0.27 39.39
C ALA A 56 -21.88 0.64 38.60
N GLN A 57 -21.81 0.29 37.31
CA GLN A 57 -20.67 0.58 36.45
C GLN A 57 -20.55 2.07 36.12
N ILE A 58 -21.67 2.76 35.85
CA ILE A 58 -21.71 4.23 35.71
C ILE A 58 -21.19 4.89 36.99
N LYS A 59 -21.70 4.46 38.16
CA LYS A 59 -21.26 5.02 39.45
C LYS A 59 -19.77 4.80 39.72
N ALA A 60 -19.23 3.62 39.42
CA ALA A 60 -17.80 3.34 39.57
C ALA A 60 -16.93 4.25 38.66
N GLN A 61 -17.42 4.58 37.47
CA GLN A 61 -16.74 5.51 36.57
C GLN A 61 -16.82 6.97 37.07
N GLU A 62 -17.98 7.42 37.53
CA GLU A 62 -18.14 8.75 38.15
C GLU A 62 -17.26 8.91 39.41
N ASP A 63 -17.20 7.90 40.27
CA ASP A 63 -16.34 7.90 41.47
C ASP A 63 -14.84 7.98 41.07
N SER A 64 -14.42 7.23 40.04
CA SER A 64 -13.05 7.26 39.50
C SER A 64 -12.67 8.62 38.90
N GLU A 65 -13.54 9.22 38.09
CA GLU A 65 -13.33 10.57 37.53
C GLU A 65 -13.32 11.64 38.63
N SER A 66 -14.12 11.48 39.69
CA SER A 66 -14.10 12.38 40.85
C SER A 66 -12.78 12.32 41.62
N LEU A 67 -12.19 11.11 41.75
CA LEU A 67 -10.91 10.89 42.40
C LEU A 67 -9.76 11.49 41.56
N ALA A 68 -9.78 11.28 40.26
CA ALA A 68 -8.81 11.87 39.33
C ALA A 68 -8.82 13.41 39.41
N ARG A 69 -10.01 14.04 39.42
CA ARG A 69 -10.14 15.50 39.59
C ARG A 69 -9.67 16.00 40.95
N ARG A 70 -9.87 15.24 42.03
CA ARG A 70 -9.34 15.58 43.37
C ARG A 70 -7.81 15.56 43.40
N LEU A 71 -7.20 14.48 42.90
CA LEU A 71 -5.74 14.36 42.83
C LEU A 71 -5.11 15.46 41.94
N GLN A 72 -5.78 15.80 40.83
CA GLN A 72 -5.34 16.86 39.93
C GLN A 72 -5.46 18.26 40.57
N ASN A 73 -6.46 18.49 41.42
CA ASN A 73 -6.58 19.73 42.19
C ASN A 73 -5.57 19.81 43.35
N GLU A 74 -5.31 18.70 44.07
CA GLU A 74 -4.26 18.65 45.10
C GLU A 74 -2.86 18.96 44.54
N TYR A 75 -2.60 18.59 43.29
CA TYR A 75 -1.35 18.94 42.59
C TYR A 75 -1.31 20.39 42.06
N SER A 76 -2.42 21.14 42.08
CA SER A 76 -2.56 22.40 41.33
C SER A 76 -2.76 23.67 42.17
N GLU A 77 -2.93 23.59 43.50
CA GLU A 77 -3.11 24.80 44.33
C GLU A 77 -1.81 25.29 45.02
N PRO A 78 -1.50 26.60 44.94
CA PRO A 78 -0.28 27.17 45.51
C PRO A 78 -0.43 27.45 47.01
N SER A 79 0.47 26.90 47.82
CA SER A 79 0.49 27.16 49.26
C SER A 79 0.87 28.62 49.58
N SER A 80 0.07 29.27 50.42
CA SER A 80 0.38 30.59 50.97
C SER A 80 0.18 30.64 52.48
N SER A 81 1.25 30.90 53.23
CA SER A 81 1.15 31.48 54.57
C SER A 81 2.36 32.36 54.90
N SER A 82 2.15 33.25 55.85
CA SER A 82 2.95 34.45 56.17
C SER A 82 4.40 34.23 56.67
N GLY A 83 5.31 35.14 56.32
CA GLY A 83 6.19 35.73 57.34
C GLY A 83 7.70 35.93 57.05
N SER A 84 8.06 37.15 56.60
CA SER A 84 9.34 37.85 56.87
C SER A 84 10.67 37.47 56.16
N ARG A 85 11.03 38.32 55.19
CA ARG A 85 12.36 38.94 54.92
C ARG A 85 13.58 38.07 54.49
N HIS A 86 13.73 37.98 53.17
CA HIS A 86 14.97 38.05 52.36
C HIS A 86 16.29 37.39 52.85
N ALA A 87 16.66 36.30 52.15
CA ALA A 87 17.96 36.12 51.51
C ALA A 87 17.74 35.36 50.17
N PRO A 88 18.56 35.54 49.11
CA PRO A 88 18.24 34.99 47.79
C PRO A 88 18.55 33.49 47.67
N ILE A 89 17.64 32.74 47.06
CA ILE A 89 17.86 31.36 46.64
C ILE A 89 18.67 31.37 45.33
N VAL A 90 19.75 30.61 45.30
CA VAL A 90 20.52 30.35 44.08
C VAL A 90 19.72 29.36 43.22
N VAL A 91 19.47 29.71 41.97
CA VAL A 91 18.96 28.76 40.97
C VAL A 91 20.12 27.83 40.63
N GLU A 92 20.08 26.58 41.12
CA GLU A 92 21.00 25.56 40.62
C GLU A 92 20.53 25.09 39.24
N ASP A 93 21.50 25.03 38.33
CA ASP A 93 21.33 24.79 36.91
C ASP A 93 21.06 23.29 36.66
N ASP A 94 19.86 22.95 36.17
CA ASP A 94 19.49 21.57 35.84
C ASP A 94 20.47 20.90 34.87
N THR A 95 21.17 21.68 34.03
CA THR A 95 22.19 21.15 33.12
C THR A 95 23.47 20.74 33.85
N ALA A 96 23.73 21.25 35.05
CA ALA A 96 24.84 20.82 35.91
C ALA A 96 24.49 19.50 36.64
N LEU A 97 23.25 19.33 37.09
CA LEU A 97 22.79 18.07 37.69
C LEU A 97 22.80 16.93 36.66
N ALA A 98 22.30 17.19 35.45
CA ALA A 98 22.34 16.23 34.34
C ALA A 98 23.77 15.83 33.95
N ARG A 99 24.72 16.79 33.96
CA ARG A 99 26.15 16.52 33.68
C ARG A 99 26.79 15.68 34.78
N LYS A 100 26.42 15.93 36.05
CA LYS A 100 26.90 15.19 37.21
C LYS A 100 26.43 13.74 37.20
N LEU A 101 25.14 13.49 36.88
CA LEU A 101 24.59 12.14 36.70
C LEU A 101 25.24 11.41 35.52
N ALA A 102 25.52 12.10 34.41
CA ALA A 102 26.25 11.51 33.28
C ALA A 102 27.71 11.15 33.63
N GLU A 103 28.40 11.96 34.43
CA GLU A 103 29.73 11.64 34.97
C GLU A 103 29.70 10.49 36.00
N GLU A 104 28.62 10.36 36.77
CA GLU A 104 28.43 9.30 37.76
C GLU A 104 28.18 7.95 37.07
N TRP A 105 27.31 7.90 36.05
CA TRP A 105 27.12 6.70 35.22
C TRP A 105 28.37 6.33 34.41
N SER A 106 29.11 7.33 33.89
CA SER A 106 30.39 7.10 33.21
C SER A 106 31.50 6.59 34.14
N ARG A 107 31.34 6.71 35.47
CA ARG A 107 32.26 6.11 36.46
C ARG A 107 31.92 4.65 36.75
N GLU A 108 30.63 4.28 36.79
CA GLU A 108 30.23 2.90 37.08
C GLU A 108 30.62 1.92 35.96
N ASP A 109 30.57 2.35 34.69
CA ASP A 109 31.08 1.57 33.54
C ASP A 109 32.62 1.39 33.55
N ASN A 110 33.37 2.17 34.34
CA ASN A 110 34.84 2.08 34.43
C ASN A 110 35.36 1.32 35.67
N GLU A 111 34.49 0.88 36.59
CA GLU A 111 34.90 0.08 37.77
C GLU A 111 34.65 -1.44 37.59
N MET A 112 34.06 -1.91 36.47
CA MET A 112 33.86 -3.34 36.20
C MET A 112 34.93 -4.01 35.33
N ASP A 113 35.96 -3.28 34.89
CA ASP A 113 37.05 -3.79 34.02
C ASP A 113 38.44 -3.81 34.71
N ALA A 114 38.48 -3.75 36.06
CA ALA A 114 39.71 -3.56 36.83
C ALA A 114 39.90 -4.47 38.06
N SER A 115 39.49 -5.76 38.01
CA SER A 115 40.06 -6.79 38.91
C SER A 115 39.84 -8.24 38.44
N THR A 116 40.85 -8.83 37.80
CA THR A 116 41.34 -10.19 38.09
C THR A 116 42.69 -10.39 37.39
N THR A 117 43.78 -10.28 38.14
CA THR A 117 45.12 -10.65 37.66
C THR A 117 45.26 -12.16 37.55
N VAL A 118 45.66 -12.64 36.37
CA VAL A 118 46.07 -14.04 36.16
C VAL A 118 47.33 -14.32 36.97
N VAL A 119 47.35 -15.45 37.69
CA VAL A 119 48.55 -16.00 38.34
C VAL A 119 48.73 -17.44 37.87
N ASP A 120 49.92 -17.74 37.36
CA ASP A 120 50.32 -19.07 36.92
C ASP A 120 50.26 -20.11 38.06
N ILE A 121 49.77 -21.33 37.77
CA ILE A 121 50.02 -22.52 38.59
C ILE A 121 50.44 -23.68 37.68
N GLU A 122 51.55 -24.30 38.05
CA GLU A 122 52.30 -25.29 37.28
C GLU A 122 51.62 -26.68 37.21
N ILE A 123 51.89 -27.41 36.12
CA ILE A 123 51.51 -28.82 35.96
C ILE A 123 52.66 -29.71 36.46
N VAL A 124 52.41 -30.51 37.51
CA VAL A 124 53.30 -31.60 37.96
C VAL A 124 52.53 -32.92 38.10
N SER A 125 53.20 -34.02 37.82
CA SER A 125 52.63 -35.29 37.34
C SER A 125 52.18 -36.29 38.41
N GLY A 126 51.30 -37.24 38.03
CA GLY A 126 51.02 -38.49 38.74
C GLY A 126 51.19 -39.72 37.81
N PRO A 127 51.51 -40.94 38.31
CA PRO A 127 52.38 -41.83 37.53
C PRO A 127 51.76 -43.11 36.91
N SER A 128 52.33 -43.48 35.74
CA SER A 128 52.79 -44.83 35.30
C SER A 128 51.84 -46.01 35.02
N HIS A 129 51.87 -46.44 33.73
CA HIS A 129 51.92 -47.83 33.19
C HIS A 129 50.75 -48.82 33.44
N ALA A 130 50.40 -49.76 32.53
CA ALA A 130 51.15 -50.35 31.40
C ALA A 130 50.23 -50.59 30.15
N GLU A 131 50.73 -50.42 28.91
CA GLU A 131 51.04 -51.50 27.91
C GLU A 131 49.95 -52.58 27.69
N LYS A 132 49.52 -53.01 26.48
CA LYS A 132 49.98 -52.97 25.06
C LYS A 132 48.71 -53.05 24.15
N GLN A 133 48.66 -53.01 22.81
CA GLN A 133 49.66 -53.11 21.72
C GLN A 133 49.17 -52.36 20.42
N ALA A 134 49.69 -52.71 19.23
CA ALA A 134 49.35 -52.11 17.92
C ALA A 134 48.07 -52.70 17.27
N SER A 135 47.31 -52.04 16.37
CA SER A 135 47.80 -51.50 15.10
C SER A 135 46.72 -50.74 14.26
N ARG A 136 47.20 -49.90 13.32
CA ARG A 136 46.53 -49.35 12.10
C ARG A 136 45.49 -48.20 12.18
N THR A 137 46.04 -46.99 12.00
CA THR A 137 45.65 -45.97 11.00
C THR A 137 44.18 -45.50 10.89
N ILE A 138 43.90 -44.32 11.45
CA ILE A 138 42.89 -43.37 10.93
C ILE A 138 43.53 -41.98 10.88
N THR A 139 43.48 -41.33 9.71
CA THR A 139 43.90 -39.94 9.50
C THR A 139 42.82 -38.97 9.98
N ARG A 140 43.19 -38.01 10.84
CA ARG A 140 42.28 -36.93 11.28
C ARG A 140 42.26 -35.79 10.26
N PHE A 141 41.06 -35.29 9.95
CA PHE A 141 40.86 -33.92 9.49
C PHE A 141 40.63 -33.01 10.71
N SER A 142 41.05 -31.75 10.60
CA SER A 142 41.05 -30.75 11.66
C SER A 142 39.78 -29.87 11.64
N ASP A 143 39.27 -29.62 12.85
CA ASP A 143 38.65 -28.40 13.37
C ASP A 143 37.53 -27.72 12.57
N SER A 144 36.32 -27.81 13.15
CA SER A 144 35.12 -27.11 12.72
C SER A 144 35.07 -25.68 13.24
N GLU A 145 35.03 -24.69 12.34
CA GLU A 145 34.65 -23.32 12.69
C GLU A 145 33.18 -23.25 13.15
N ALA A 146 32.91 -22.46 14.18
CA ALA A 146 31.54 -22.05 14.50
C ALA A 146 31.07 -20.99 13.48
N PRO A 147 29.82 -21.04 12.99
CA PRO A 147 29.34 -20.07 12.02
C PRO A 147 29.12 -18.70 12.68
N MET A 148 30.03 -17.75 12.42
CA MET A 148 29.77 -16.33 12.64
C MET A 148 28.56 -15.86 11.81
N ASN A 149 27.83 -14.88 12.33
CA ASN A 149 26.74 -14.20 11.62
C ASN A 149 27.17 -13.75 10.22
N ARG A 150 26.68 -14.45 9.20
CA ARG A 150 26.70 -14.00 7.80
C ARG A 150 25.39 -13.29 7.49
N SER A 151 25.44 -12.27 6.63
CA SER A 151 24.25 -11.54 6.23
C SER A 151 23.15 -12.47 5.70
N PHE A 152 21.95 -12.38 6.28
CA PHE A 152 20.78 -13.17 5.91
C PHE A 152 20.31 -12.94 4.45
N THR A 153 20.77 -11.87 3.79
CA THR A 153 20.31 -11.49 2.45
C THR A 153 21.08 -12.13 1.29
N ALA A 154 22.23 -12.77 1.54
CA ALA A 154 23.14 -13.24 0.49
C ALA A 154 22.96 -14.72 0.08
N VAL A 155 22.09 -15.48 0.75
CA VAL A 155 21.92 -16.94 0.57
C VAL A 155 20.49 -17.26 0.17
N GLN A 156 20.29 -18.19 -0.76
CA GLN A 156 18.94 -18.54 -1.21
C GLN A 156 18.18 -19.32 -0.11
N PRO A 157 16.85 -19.17 0.04
CA PRO A 157 16.10 -19.81 1.12
C PRO A 157 16.16 -21.34 1.11
N ASN A 158 16.27 -21.96 -0.08
CA ASN A 158 16.50 -23.40 -0.26
C ASN A 158 17.88 -23.84 0.24
N GLU A 159 18.94 -23.10 -0.09
CA GLU A 159 20.31 -23.39 0.36
C GLU A 159 20.44 -23.28 1.88
N ALA A 160 19.86 -22.22 2.46
CA ALA A 160 19.85 -22.00 3.90
C ALA A 160 19.03 -23.06 4.67
N LEU A 161 17.96 -23.60 4.06
CA LEU A 161 17.11 -24.62 4.66
C LEU A 161 17.68 -26.05 4.53
N GLU A 162 18.64 -26.29 3.62
CA GLU A 162 19.22 -27.61 3.34
C GLU A 162 19.85 -28.25 4.61
N SER A 163 20.55 -27.46 5.41
CA SER A 163 21.18 -27.90 6.67
C SER A 163 20.18 -28.35 7.74
N PHE A 164 18.91 -27.96 7.63
CA PHE A 164 17.85 -28.31 8.57
C PHE A 164 16.97 -29.49 8.11
N LYS A 165 17.10 -29.98 6.87
CA LYS A 165 16.23 -31.05 6.30
C LYS A 165 16.10 -32.27 7.21
N GLU A 166 17.20 -32.66 7.87
CA GLU A 166 17.22 -33.78 8.82
C GLU A 166 16.16 -33.69 9.93
N VAL A 167 15.85 -32.48 10.43
CA VAL A 167 14.87 -32.31 11.51
C VAL A 167 13.48 -32.80 11.09
N PHE A 168 13.12 -32.60 9.81
CA PHE A 168 11.80 -32.88 9.26
C PHE A 168 11.66 -34.30 8.73
N THR A 169 12.71 -34.85 8.09
CA THR A 169 12.63 -36.07 7.27
C THR A 169 13.33 -37.30 7.85
N ARG A 170 14.28 -37.16 8.79
CA ARG A 170 15.14 -38.29 9.18
C ARG A 170 14.40 -39.43 9.87
N THR A 171 14.72 -40.66 9.46
CA THR A 171 14.36 -41.89 10.18
C THR A 171 15.20 -42.01 11.45
N ARG A 172 14.58 -42.34 12.59
CA ARG A 172 15.25 -42.52 13.89
C ARG A 172 14.97 -43.91 14.48
N SER A 173 15.86 -44.43 15.31
CA SER A 173 15.64 -45.70 16.04
C SER A 173 14.76 -45.48 17.27
N CYS A 174 13.72 -46.30 17.42
CA CYS A 174 12.80 -46.28 18.55
C CYS A 174 13.54 -46.37 19.89
N SER A 175 13.19 -45.51 20.86
CA SER A 175 13.84 -45.50 22.19
C SER A 175 13.56 -46.75 23.03
N LYS A 176 12.53 -47.53 22.69
CA LYS A 176 12.11 -48.74 23.43
C LYS A 176 12.53 -50.06 22.79
N CYS A 177 12.55 -50.15 21.46
CA CYS A 177 12.83 -51.40 20.75
C CYS A 177 13.88 -51.28 19.63
N HIS A 178 14.50 -50.10 19.48
CA HIS A 178 15.55 -49.76 18.50
C HIS A 178 15.20 -49.91 17.01
N GLU A 179 14.05 -50.49 16.68
CA GLU A 179 13.53 -50.57 15.32
C GLU A 179 13.37 -49.19 14.68
N LYS A 180 13.56 -49.12 13.36
CA LYS A 180 13.49 -47.87 12.60
C LYS A 180 12.08 -47.30 12.58
N VAL A 181 11.96 -46.03 12.92
CA VAL A 181 10.73 -45.22 12.83
C VAL A 181 10.98 -44.13 11.80
N ASN A 182 10.30 -44.24 10.66
CA ASN A 182 10.34 -43.21 9.62
C ASN A 182 9.56 -41.97 10.08
N SER A 183 9.98 -40.79 9.63
CA SER A 183 9.17 -39.58 9.83
C SER A 183 7.78 -39.76 9.18
N PRO A 184 6.68 -39.46 9.90
CA PRO A 184 5.34 -39.46 9.35
C PRO A 184 5.21 -38.60 8.10
N ARG A 185 4.37 -39.06 7.17
CA ARG A 185 3.89 -38.30 6.01
C ARG A 185 2.38 -38.40 5.92
N GLY A 186 1.76 -37.34 5.43
CA GLY A 186 0.33 -37.21 5.23
C GLY A 186 0.04 -35.85 4.63
N CYS A 187 -1.20 -35.37 4.70
CA CYS A 187 -1.47 -34.00 4.27
C CYS A 187 -2.42 -33.30 5.23
N VAL A 188 -2.15 -32.00 5.43
CA VAL A 188 -2.98 -31.14 6.27
C VAL A 188 -4.30 -30.87 5.58
N MET A 189 -5.37 -31.08 6.33
CA MET A 189 -6.75 -30.78 5.95
C MET A 189 -7.26 -29.67 6.88
N PHE A 190 -7.34 -28.44 6.35
CA PHE A 190 -7.72 -27.24 7.09
C PHE A 190 -9.19 -27.31 7.55
N SER A 191 -9.39 -27.41 8.87
CA SER A 191 -10.69 -27.55 9.54
C SER A 191 -10.94 -26.38 10.48
N GLU A 192 -12.15 -26.27 11.04
CA GLU A 192 -12.55 -25.18 11.95
C GLU A 192 -11.79 -25.18 13.29
N THR A 193 -11.22 -26.32 13.67
CA THR A 193 -10.35 -26.43 14.84
C THR A 193 -9.05 -25.65 14.63
N SER A 194 -8.69 -24.78 15.59
CA SER A 194 -7.46 -23.98 15.60
C SER A 194 -6.20 -24.78 15.26
N LEU A 195 -6.09 -26.03 15.71
CA LEU A 195 -5.05 -26.98 15.30
C LEU A 195 -5.69 -28.22 14.65
N PRO A 196 -5.57 -28.40 13.33
CA PRO A 196 -6.20 -29.52 12.62
C PRO A 196 -5.80 -30.91 13.16
N PRO A 197 -6.75 -31.85 13.33
CA PRO A 197 -6.47 -33.24 13.70
C PRO A 197 -5.55 -33.97 12.71
N SER A 198 -5.51 -33.51 11.45
CA SER A 198 -4.63 -34.00 10.39
C SER A 198 -3.17 -33.57 10.60
N MET A 199 -2.93 -32.28 10.88
CA MET A 199 -1.60 -31.73 11.16
C MET A 199 -1.04 -32.24 12.49
N THR A 200 -1.81 -32.16 13.58
CA THR A 200 -1.37 -32.59 14.91
C THR A 200 -1.05 -34.09 14.99
N HIS A 201 -1.66 -34.92 14.14
CA HIS A 201 -1.27 -36.33 14.01
C HIS A 201 0.15 -36.50 13.45
N LEU A 202 0.58 -35.65 12.50
CA LEU A 202 1.91 -35.68 11.88
C LEU A 202 3.05 -35.20 12.80
N LEU A 203 2.71 -34.66 13.98
CA LEU A 203 3.65 -34.33 15.06
C LEU A 203 4.04 -35.55 15.92
N HIS A 204 3.31 -36.66 15.78
CA HIS A 204 3.54 -37.91 16.49
C HIS A 204 4.30 -38.92 15.61
N ALA A 205 5.35 -39.54 16.13
CA ALA A 205 6.13 -40.58 15.45
C ALA A 205 5.92 -41.97 16.12
N PRO A 206 4.85 -42.71 15.78
CA PRO A 206 4.56 -44.01 16.37
C PRO A 206 5.47 -45.11 15.81
N CYS A 207 6.07 -45.91 16.70
CA CYS A 207 6.80 -47.11 16.30
C CYS A 207 5.83 -48.23 15.90
N SER A 208 5.99 -48.76 14.69
CA SER A 208 5.21 -49.88 14.15
C SER A 208 5.32 -51.16 15.01
N SER A 209 6.52 -51.48 15.51
CA SER A 209 6.80 -52.74 16.21
C SER A 209 6.32 -52.75 17.66
N CYS A 210 6.63 -51.72 18.46
CA CYS A 210 6.30 -51.69 19.90
C CYS A 210 5.14 -50.78 20.28
N ARG A 211 4.57 -50.02 19.32
CA ARG A 211 3.49 -49.03 19.51
C ARG A 211 3.80 -47.89 20.49
N THR A 212 5.04 -47.72 20.95
CA THR A 212 5.47 -46.50 21.64
C THR A 212 5.37 -45.32 20.67
N ASN A 213 4.76 -44.23 21.14
CA ASN A 213 4.65 -42.99 20.40
C ASN A 213 5.73 -42.00 20.86
N HIS A 214 6.23 -41.19 19.94
CA HIS A 214 7.31 -40.23 20.19
C HIS A 214 6.91 -38.85 19.66
N CYS A 215 7.45 -37.78 20.23
CA CYS A 215 7.39 -36.46 19.59
C CYS A 215 8.27 -36.47 18.33
N ARG A 216 7.78 -36.04 17.16
CA ARG A 216 8.60 -36.05 15.93
C ARG A 216 9.83 -35.13 16.00
N GLY A 217 9.75 -34.04 16.77
CA GLY A 217 10.84 -33.08 16.96
C GLY A 217 12.01 -33.64 17.79
N CYS A 218 11.82 -33.78 19.11
CA CYS A 218 12.87 -34.27 20.02
C CYS A 218 13.02 -35.81 20.03
N PHE A 219 12.00 -36.56 19.60
CA PHE A 219 11.95 -38.03 19.64
C PHE A 219 11.90 -38.67 21.05
N SER A 220 11.65 -37.85 22.07
CA SER A 220 11.25 -38.33 23.39
C SER A 220 9.91 -39.10 23.32
N PRO A 221 9.75 -40.19 24.08
CA PRO A 221 8.48 -40.92 24.14
C PRO A 221 7.40 -40.06 24.79
N ILE A 222 6.17 -40.16 24.27
CA ILE A 222 5.00 -39.40 24.75
C ILE A 222 3.88 -40.36 25.15
N SER A 223 3.07 -39.98 26.13
CA SER A 223 1.97 -40.77 26.68
C SER A 223 0.77 -40.95 25.73
N CYS A 224 0.78 -40.24 24.60
CA CYS A 224 -0.27 -40.27 23.59
C CYS A 224 -0.35 -41.64 22.89
N THR A 225 -1.57 -42.13 22.64
CA THR A 225 -1.78 -43.33 21.82
C THR A 225 -1.27 -43.12 20.39
N PRO A 226 -0.88 -44.17 19.63
CA PRO A 226 -0.43 -44.03 18.24
C PRO A 226 -1.44 -43.37 17.30
N ALA A 227 -2.74 -43.48 17.62
CA ALA A 227 -3.83 -42.88 16.85
C ALA A 227 -4.24 -41.47 17.35
N CYS A 228 -3.44 -40.85 18.22
CA CYS A 228 -3.73 -39.52 18.75
C CYS A 228 -3.74 -38.46 17.63
N LYS A 229 -4.70 -37.54 17.71
CA LYS A 229 -4.95 -36.47 16.73
C LYS A 229 -4.99 -35.09 17.40
N GLY A 230 -4.04 -34.85 18.31
CA GLY A 230 -3.86 -33.58 19.01
C GLY A 230 -4.89 -33.27 20.11
N PRO A 231 -4.78 -32.07 20.71
CA PRO A 231 -5.61 -31.60 21.81
C PRO A 231 -7.12 -31.70 21.55
N SER A 232 -7.57 -31.40 20.32
CA SER A 232 -8.99 -31.38 19.92
C SER A 232 -9.69 -32.75 19.97
N LYS A 233 -8.94 -33.85 20.06
CA LYS A 233 -9.47 -35.22 20.26
C LYS A 233 -8.89 -35.91 21.50
N ASN A 234 -7.84 -35.37 22.08
CA ASN A 234 -7.25 -35.83 23.34
C ASN A 234 -6.68 -34.61 24.10
N PRO A 235 -7.43 -34.02 25.04
CA PRO A 235 -6.97 -32.84 25.79
C PRO A 235 -5.68 -33.04 26.57
N LYS A 236 -5.26 -34.29 26.82
CA LYS A 236 -3.98 -34.64 27.46
C LYS A 236 -2.80 -34.75 26.47
N CYS A 237 -2.98 -34.31 25.22
CA CYS A 237 -1.96 -34.38 24.17
C CYS A 237 -1.02 -33.18 24.23
N SER A 238 0.14 -33.34 24.87
CA SER A 238 1.19 -32.32 24.96
C SER A 238 2.17 -32.29 23.78
N VAL A 239 1.83 -32.89 22.62
CA VAL A 239 2.78 -33.01 21.50
C VAL A 239 3.14 -31.67 20.88
N VAL A 240 2.22 -30.70 20.91
CA VAL A 240 2.36 -29.38 20.25
C VAL A 240 3.38 -28.52 21.00
N ASP A 241 3.44 -28.70 22.32
CA ASP A 241 4.21 -27.84 23.23
C ASP A 241 5.49 -28.55 23.73
N CYS A 242 5.81 -29.70 23.13
CA CYS A 242 6.86 -30.58 23.62
C CYS A 242 8.30 -30.06 23.38
N CYS A 243 8.55 -29.30 22.31
CA CYS A 243 9.85 -28.67 22.00
C CYS A 243 9.79 -27.70 20.81
N ALA A 244 10.80 -26.83 20.66
CA ALA A 244 10.94 -25.96 19.49
C ALA A 244 10.97 -26.74 18.15
N ASN A 245 11.60 -27.91 18.12
CA ASN A 245 11.69 -28.73 16.90
C ASN A 245 10.31 -29.20 16.41
N VAL A 246 9.36 -29.52 17.30
CA VAL A 246 8.03 -29.97 16.88
C VAL A 246 7.11 -28.82 16.51
N ARG A 247 7.31 -27.63 17.11
CA ARG A 247 6.70 -26.37 16.63
C ARG A 247 7.18 -26.02 15.21
N ALA A 248 8.48 -26.12 14.93
CA ALA A 248 9.03 -25.94 13.58
C ALA A 248 8.45 -26.95 12.57
N ILE A 249 8.27 -28.21 12.97
CA ILE A 249 7.61 -29.23 12.15
C ILE A 249 6.12 -28.89 11.94
N ALA A 250 5.40 -28.38 12.94
CA ALA A 250 4.00 -27.96 12.79
C ALA A 250 3.85 -26.79 11.80
N ILE A 251 4.81 -25.85 11.79
CA ILE A 251 4.90 -24.78 10.80
C ILE A 251 5.17 -25.39 9.42
N PHE A 252 6.15 -26.28 9.27
CA PHE A 252 6.45 -26.98 8.01
C PHE A 252 5.24 -27.72 7.42
N GLU A 253 4.52 -28.52 8.22
CA GLU A 253 3.36 -29.27 7.76
C GLU A 253 2.20 -28.34 7.36
N THR A 254 2.00 -27.24 8.10
CA THR A 254 1.03 -26.18 7.76
C THR A 254 1.36 -25.54 6.42
N LEU A 255 2.61 -25.10 6.24
CA LEU A 255 3.08 -24.44 5.02
C LEU A 255 3.06 -25.39 3.81
N GLY A 256 3.56 -26.62 3.94
CA GLY A 256 3.52 -27.61 2.86
C GLY A 256 2.09 -27.99 2.46
N GLY A 257 1.18 -28.09 3.44
CA GLY A 257 -0.24 -28.29 3.21
C GLY A 257 -0.91 -27.14 2.46
N PHE A 258 -0.54 -25.90 2.78
CA PHE A 258 -1.01 -24.68 2.11
C PHE A 258 -0.44 -24.57 0.68
N ASP A 259 0.88 -24.65 0.51
CA ASP A 259 1.58 -24.57 -0.78
C ASP A 259 0.93 -25.49 -1.83
N ARG A 260 0.65 -26.73 -1.45
CA ARG A 260 0.02 -27.71 -2.33
C ARG A 260 -1.38 -27.29 -2.77
N GLN A 261 -2.16 -26.66 -1.91
CA GLN A 261 -3.50 -26.14 -2.25
C GLN A 261 -3.38 -24.86 -3.09
N PHE A 262 -2.49 -23.94 -2.72
CA PHE A 262 -2.20 -22.70 -3.44
C PHE A 262 -1.78 -22.96 -4.90
N ILE A 263 -0.80 -23.85 -5.12
CA ILE A 263 -0.32 -24.23 -6.46
C ILE A 263 -1.44 -24.86 -7.28
N THR A 264 -2.26 -25.72 -6.65
CA THR A 264 -3.40 -26.37 -7.32
C THR A 264 -4.46 -25.35 -7.76
N GLU A 265 -4.82 -24.41 -6.88
CA GLU A 265 -5.83 -23.41 -7.19
C GLU A 265 -5.31 -22.37 -8.20
N ARG A 266 -4.03 -21.99 -8.14
CA ARG A 266 -3.42 -21.10 -9.14
C ARG A 266 -3.42 -21.72 -10.54
N ALA A 267 -3.02 -22.99 -10.67
CA ALA A 267 -3.09 -23.72 -11.94
C ALA A 267 -4.54 -23.88 -12.45
N ALA A 268 -5.50 -24.07 -11.55
CA ALA A 268 -6.92 -24.09 -11.90
C ALA A 268 -7.41 -22.71 -12.37
N ALA A 269 -7.01 -21.62 -11.71
CA ALA A 269 -7.34 -20.25 -12.09
C ALA A 269 -6.79 -19.85 -13.46
N GLU A 270 -5.51 -20.16 -13.73
CA GLU A 270 -4.87 -19.96 -15.03
C GLU A 270 -5.59 -20.74 -16.14
N SER A 271 -5.94 -22.01 -15.87
CA SER A 271 -6.72 -22.83 -16.80
C SER A 271 -8.10 -22.24 -17.11
N ARG A 272 -8.79 -21.69 -16.10
CA ARG A 272 -10.07 -20.98 -16.28
C ARG A 272 -9.90 -19.68 -17.10
N ALA A 273 -8.83 -18.92 -16.85
CA ALA A 273 -8.51 -17.70 -17.58
C ALA A 273 -8.22 -17.99 -19.07
N LEU A 274 -7.43 -19.03 -19.36
CA LEU A 274 -7.12 -19.48 -20.73
C LEU A 274 -8.37 -19.98 -21.47
N ALA A 275 -9.28 -20.66 -20.79
CA ALA A 275 -10.57 -21.05 -21.39
C ALA A 275 -11.42 -19.82 -21.78
N LEU A 276 -11.45 -18.79 -20.93
CA LEU A 276 -12.16 -17.54 -21.19
C LEU A 276 -11.52 -16.69 -22.30
N SER A 277 -10.19 -16.71 -22.45
CA SER A 277 -9.52 -16.04 -23.58
C SER A 277 -9.75 -16.76 -24.90
N ASN A 278 -9.70 -18.10 -24.90
CA ASN A 278 -9.92 -18.90 -26.10
C ASN A 278 -11.38 -18.83 -26.60
N GLY A 279 -12.35 -18.71 -25.68
CA GLY A 279 -13.76 -18.45 -26.04
C GLY A 279 -14.03 -17.10 -26.71
N LYS A 280 -13.08 -16.15 -26.68
CA LYS A 280 -13.22 -14.80 -27.28
C LYS A 280 -12.57 -14.67 -28.67
N SER A 281 -12.06 -15.74 -29.27
CA SER A 281 -11.24 -15.69 -30.50
C SER A 281 -11.94 -15.19 -31.78
N ASN A 282 -13.24 -14.87 -31.73
CA ASN A 282 -13.97 -14.22 -32.83
C ASN A 282 -14.01 -12.68 -32.76
N ALA A 283 -13.34 -12.04 -31.78
CA ALA A 283 -13.16 -10.59 -31.74
C ALA A 283 -11.67 -10.22 -31.60
N LYS A 284 -11.05 -9.76 -32.69
CA LYS A 284 -9.67 -9.24 -32.67
C LYS A 284 -9.64 -7.83 -32.06
N GLY A 285 -8.91 -7.67 -30.96
CA GLY A 285 -8.48 -6.39 -30.41
C GLY A 285 -7.41 -6.59 -29.35
N LYS A 286 -6.17 -6.19 -29.64
CA LYS A 286 -5.06 -6.20 -28.67
C LYS A 286 -4.89 -4.81 -28.04
N SER A 287 -4.87 -4.74 -26.71
CA SER A 287 -4.11 -3.74 -25.96
C SER A 287 -3.78 -4.31 -24.57
N VAL A 288 -2.71 -3.82 -23.94
CA VAL A 288 -2.00 -4.47 -22.83
C VAL A 288 -1.98 -3.59 -21.57
N GLY A 289 -1.78 -4.25 -20.43
CA GLY A 289 -1.36 -3.64 -19.17
C GLY A 289 -1.07 -4.76 -18.14
N PRO A 290 0.18 -4.97 -17.71
CA PRO A 290 0.49 -5.93 -16.65
C PRO A 290 0.22 -5.27 -15.29
N GLY A 291 -0.58 -5.90 -14.42
CA GLY A 291 -0.82 -5.39 -13.06
C GLY A 291 -2.18 -5.71 -12.45
N GLY A 292 -3.18 -6.12 -13.24
CA GLY A 292 -4.48 -6.51 -12.68
C GLY A 292 -4.44 -7.88 -12.00
N THR A 293 -4.39 -7.90 -10.67
CA THR A 293 -4.68 -9.12 -9.88
C THR A 293 -6.12 -9.56 -10.15
N GLY A 294 -6.29 -10.77 -10.71
CA GLY A 294 -7.50 -11.23 -11.38
C GLY A 294 -8.71 -11.57 -10.49
N TYR A 295 -8.99 -10.79 -9.44
CA TYR A 295 -10.08 -11.01 -8.48
C TYR A 295 -11.20 -9.96 -8.62
N GLY A 296 -11.60 -9.68 -9.86
CA GLY A 296 -12.64 -8.70 -10.20
C GLY A 296 -14.03 -9.29 -10.44
N LEU A 297 -14.54 -10.16 -9.57
CA LEU A 297 -15.94 -10.62 -9.63
C LEU A 297 -16.87 -9.67 -8.87
N GLY A 298 -17.01 -8.45 -9.39
CA GLY A 298 -18.02 -7.50 -8.92
C GLY A 298 -19.44 -8.07 -9.10
N VAL A 299 -20.10 -8.38 -7.99
CA VAL A 299 -21.49 -8.84 -7.96
C VAL A 299 -22.39 -7.70 -8.44
N GLY A 300 -23.04 -7.90 -9.59
CA GLY A 300 -23.99 -6.92 -10.13
C GLY A 300 -25.32 -6.97 -9.38
N VAL A 301 -25.63 -5.92 -8.62
CA VAL A 301 -26.94 -5.75 -7.96
C VAL A 301 -27.92 -5.06 -8.91
N GLY A 302 -29.00 -5.78 -9.25
CA GLY A 302 -30.34 -5.25 -9.59
C GLY A 302 -30.50 -4.21 -10.72
N ALA A 303 -30.96 -4.65 -11.89
CA ALA A 303 -31.64 -3.79 -12.88
C ALA A 303 -32.63 -4.57 -13.77
N ASP A 304 -33.66 -5.18 -13.18
CA ASP A 304 -34.78 -5.79 -13.91
C ASP A 304 -35.83 -4.74 -14.31
N PHE A 305 -35.76 -4.14 -15.51
CA PHE A 305 -36.98 -3.70 -16.24
C PHE A 305 -36.77 -3.28 -17.72
N PHE A 306 -37.01 -4.21 -18.65
CA PHE A 306 -37.85 -4.08 -19.88
C PHE A 306 -37.52 -5.19 -20.87
N GLY A 307 -38.53 -5.88 -21.40
CA GLY A 307 -38.36 -6.91 -22.43
C GLY A 307 -39.13 -6.59 -23.71
N TYR A 308 -38.79 -7.29 -24.81
CA TYR A 308 -39.66 -8.23 -25.52
C TYR A 308 -38.97 -8.81 -26.77
N LEU A 309 -39.40 -10.01 -27.21
CA LEU A 309 -39.16 -10.63 -28.54
C LEU A 309 -37.68 -10.95 -28.90
N THR A 310 -37.25 -12.22 -28.89
CA THR A 310 -37.72 -13.22 -29.87
C THR A 310 -37.44 -14.66 -29.41
N GLN A 311 -38.29 -15.60 -29.82
CA GLN A 311 -38.12 -17.03 -29.55
C GLN A 311 -37.17 -17.68 -30.56
N GLN A 312 -36.26 -18.55 -30.09
CA GLN A 312 -35.98 -19.81 -30.79
C GLN A 312 -35.70 -20.94 -29.78
N ARG A 313 -36.44 -22.04 -29.94
CA ARG A 313 -36.30 -23.26 -29.12
C ARG A 313 -35.08 -24.06 -29.58
N THR A 314 -34.24 -24.49 -28.64
CA THR A 314 -33.69 -25.85 -28.66
C THR A 314 -33.81 -26.44 -27.25
N ASN A 315 -34.33 -27.67 -27.15
CA ASN A 315 -34.36 -28.42 -25.90
C ASN A 315 -32.98 -29.04 -25.67
N ASN A 316 -32.48 -28.99 -24.44
CA ASN A 316 -31.79 -30.15 -23.86
C ASN A 316 -31.83 -30.09 -22.33
N ASN A 317 -32.41 -31.13 -21.72
CA ASN A 317 -32.39 -31.33 -20.28
C ASN A 317 -31.01 -31.82 -19.84
N THR A 318 -30.21 -30.94 -19.26
CA THR A 318 -29.17 -31.32 -18.30
C THR A 318 -29.32 -30.43 -17.07
N SER A 319 -29.47 -31.05 -15.90
CA SER A 319 -29.57 -30.37 -14.61
C SER A 319 -28.19 -29.87 -14.17
N GLY A 320 -27.64 -28.90 -14.89
CA GLY A 320 -26.46 -28.15 -14.45
C GLY A 320 -26.86 -27.12 -13.42
N GLN A 321 -26.20 -27.09 -12.25
CA GLN A 321 -26.23 -25.90 -11.41
C GLN A 321 -25.62 -24.73 -12.19
N PRO A 322 -26.14 -23.50 -12.07
CA PRO A 322 -25.57 -22.33 -12.73
C PRO A 322 -24.08 -22.20 -12.39
N ALA A 323 -23.22 -22.01 -13.40
CA ALA A 323 -21.77 -21.96 -13.21
C ALA A 323 -21.35 -20.92 -12.14
N ASN A 324 -22.04 -19.78 -12.07
CA ASN A 324 -21.84 -18.75 -11.04
C ASN A 324 -21.99 -19.27 -9.59
N LEU A 325 -22.93 -20.20 -9.32
CA LEU A 325 -23.11 -20.78 -7.98
C LEU A 325 -22.00 -21.76 -7.61
N LYS A 326 -21.37 -22.41 -8.60
CA LYS A 326 -20.17 -23.22 -8.37
C LYS A 326 -18.96 -22.32 -8.12
N HIS A 327 -18.74 -21.32 -8.99
CA HIS A 327 -17.61 -20.39 -8.86
C HIS A 327 -17.63 -19.61 -7.54
N LYS A 328 -18.80 -19.20 -7.04
CA LYS A 328 -18.90 -18.58 -5.72
C LYS A 328 -18.46 -19.55 -4.60
N LYS A 329 -18.97 -20.78 -4.60
CA LYS A 329 -18.58 -21.79 -3.60
C LYS A 329 -17.10 -22.17 -3.65
N ASP A 330 -16.52 -22.24 -4.85
CA ASP A 330 -15.10 -22.54 -5.03
C ASP A 330 -14.23 -21.38 -4.47
N ALA A 331 -14.65 -20.12 -4.63
CA ALA A 331 -14.00 -18.95 -4.05
C ALA A 331 -14.17 -18.87 -2.53
N ASP A 332 -15.41 -19.00 -2.01
CA ASP A 332 -15.70 -19.03 -0.57
C ASP A 332 -14.89 -20.13 0.15
N HIS A 333 -14.65 -21.26 -0.52
CA HIS A 333 -13.82 -22.36 0.00
C HIS A 333 -12.33 -21.99 0.07
N TRP A 334 -11.79 -21.34 -0.98
CA TRP A 334 -10.38 -20.90 -0.99
C TRP A 334 -10.11 -19.86 0.10
N ASP A 335 -11.01 -18.88 0.25
CA ASP A 335 -10.92 -17.86 1.30
C ASP A 335 -10.97 -18.48 2.70
N THR A 336 -11.78 -19.52 2.89
CA THR A 336 -11.79 -20.32 4.12
C THR A 336 -10.45 -21.03 4.39
N VAL A 337 -9.78 -21.54 3.35
CA VAL A 337 -8.45 -22.17 3.46
C VAL A 337 -7.38 -21.15 3.83
N VAL A 338 -7.38 -19.99 3.18
CA VAL A 338 -6.48 -18.87 3.48
C VAL A 338 -6.63 -18.44 4.94
N LEU A 339 -7.85 -18.10 5.36
CA LEU A 339 -8.16 -17.65 6.72
C LEU A 339 -7.67 -18.65 7.78
N ARG A 340 -7.98 -19.95 7.59
CA ARG A 340 -7.53 -21.01 8.50
C ARG A 340 -6.01 -21.15 8.53
N THR A 341 -5.34 -21.04 7.38
CA THR A 341 -3.87 -21.14 7.31
C THR A 341 -3.20 -20.00 8.06
N LEU A 342 -3.62 -18.75 7.84
CA LEU A 342 -3.07 -17.58 8.51
C LEU A 342 -3.24 -17.69 10.03
N ASN A 343 -4.45 -18.06 10.51
CA ASN A 343 -4.72 -18.23 11.93
C ASN A 343 -3.91 -19.38 12.58
N ILE A 344 -3.70 -20.50 11.87
CA ILE A 344 -2.81 -21.58 12.35
C ILE A 344 -1.38 -21.04 12.50
N LEU A 345 -0.86 -20.32 11.50
CA LEU A 345 0.49 -19.75 11.55
C LEU A 345 0.64 -18.75 12.71
N VAL A 346 -0.34 -17.85 12.93
CA VAL A 346 -0.36 -16.93 14.09
C VAL A 346 -0.26 -17.67 15.43
N SER A 347 -0.89 -18.84 15.55
CA SER A 347 -0.86 -19.68 16.78
C SER A 347 0.39 -20.56 16.93
N LEU A 348 1.17 -20.74 15.86
CA LEU A 348 2.35 -21.60 15.83
C LEU A 348 3.67 -20.82 15.85
N LEU A 349 3.66 -19.58 15.35
CA LEU A 349 4.84 -18.71 15.34
C LEU A 349 5.19 -18.21 16.74
N PRO A 350 6.47 -17.88 17.00
CA PRO A 350 6.96 -17.52 18.33
C PRO A 350 6.28 -16.26 18.86
N ALA A 351 5.81 -16.31 20.10
CA ALA A 351 5.18 -15.19 20.79
C ALA A 351 5.96 -14.76 22.06
N PRO A 352 7.19 -14.24 21.94
CA PRO A 352 8.07 -13.99 23.09
C PRO A 352 7.55 -12.95 24.09
N TYR A 353 6.62 -12.09 23.66
CA TYR A 353 6.01 -11.04 24.48
C TYR A 353 4.60 -11.40 25.00
N ALA A 354 4.17 -12.66 24.88
CA ALA A 354 2.88 -13.12 25.41
C ALA A 354 2.98 -13.43 26.92
N ASP A 355 1.89 -13.19 27.67
CA ASP A 355 1.80 -13.50 29.11
C ASP A 355 2.05 -15.00 29.42
N ASP A 356 1.77 -15.88 28.46
CA ASP A 356 1.94 -17.33 28.53
C ASP A 356 3.08 -17.87 27.65
N ALA A 357 4.08 -17.03 27.33
CA ALA A 357 5.23 -17.39 26.50
C ALA A 357 5.98 -18.64 26.99
N ASN A 358 6.26 -19.56 26.07
CA ASN A 358 6.91 -20.84 26.34
C ASN A 358 8.40 -20.81 25.93
N VAL A 359 9.14 -21.84 26.32
CA VAL A 359 10.57 -21.98 25.99
C VAL A 359 10.83 -21.91 24.46
N TYR A 360 9.91 -22.42 23.64
CA TYR A 360 10.04 -22.36 22.17
C TYR A 360 9.63 -21.00 21.56
N ASP A 361 8.99 -20.12 22.34
CA ASP A 361 8.68 -18.75 21.93
C ASP A 361 9.90 -17.85 22.16
N MET A 362 10.61 -18.06 23.27
CA MET A 362 11.87 -17.37 23.60
C MET A 362 13.09 -17.93 22.83
N LEU A 363 13.10 -19.24 22.57
CA LEU A 363 14.17 -19.93 21.84
C LEU A 363 13.58 -20.69 20.63
N PRO A 364 13.13 -19.97 19.59
CA PRO A 364 12.56 -20.56 18.40
C PRO A 364 13.60 -21.28 17.55
N HIS A 365 13.16 -22.26 16.75
CA HIS A 365 14.05 -23.00 15.86
C HIS A 365 14.48 -22.15 14.66
N ALA A 366 15.80 -22.03 14.43
CA ALA A 366 16.41 -21.16 13.42
C ALA A 366 15.83 -21.32 11.99
N SER A 367 15.32 -22.51 11.64
CA SER A 367 14.73 -22.74 10.31
C SER A 367 13.42 -21.99 10.03
N ILE A 368 12.76 -21.39 11.02
CA ILE A 368 11.40 -20.82 10.86
C ILE A 368 11.35 -19.72 9.79
N GLY A 369 12.32 -18.78 9.79
CA GLY A 369 12.41 -17.74 8.76
C GLY A 369 12.57 -18.30 7.35
N HIS A 370 13.44 -19.29 7.18
CA HIS A 370 13.69 -19.94 5.89
C HIS A 370 12.49 -20.77 5.40
N LEU A 371 11.76 -21.44 6.31
CA LEU A 371 10.52 -22.15 5.99
C LEU A 371 9.45 -21.20 5.43
N ILE A 372 9.23 -20.05 6.07
CA ILE A 372 8.29 -19.04 5.57
C ILE A 372 8.77 -18.50 4.22
N SER A 373 10.05 -18.11 4.13
CA SER A 373 10.65 -17.53 2.93
C SER A 373 10.58 -18.42 1.68
N LEU A 374 10.64 -19.75 1.84
CA LEU A 374 10.56 -20.71 0.73
C LEU A 374 9.11 -21.14 0.38
N SER A 375 8.15 -20.88 1.27
CA SER A 375 6.73 -21.20 1.07
C SER A 375 6.02 -20.24 0.12
N GLN A 376 4.75 -20.51 -0.20
CA GLN A 376 3.87 -19.59 -0.94
C GLN A 376 3.16 -18.56 -0.06
N VAL A 377 3.37 -18.55 1.26
CA VAL A 377 2.75 -17.53 2.14
C VAL A 377 3.23 -16.12 1.82
N PRO A 378 4.53 -15.82 1.62
CA PRO A 378 4.96 -14.51 1.15
C PRO A 378 4.36 -14.10 -0.20
N THR A 379 4.05 -15.05 -1.09
CA THR A 379 3.35 -14.76 -2.36
C THR A 379 1.92 -14.30 -2.08
N LEU A 380 1.16 -15.08 -1.28
CA LEU A 380 -0.19 -14.71 -0.84
C LEU A 380 -0.23 -13.34 -0.15
N LEU A 381 0.69 -13.10 0.81
CA LEU A 381 0.77 -11.83 1.53
C LEU A 381 1.04 -10.66 0.58
N ALA A 382 1.94 -10.82 -0.38
CA ALA A 382 2.18 -9.79 -1.39
C ALA A 382 0.94 -9.52 -2.26
N ASP A 383 0.19 -10.55 -2.65
CA ASP A 383 -1.01 -10.40 -3.48
C ASP A 383 -2.17 -9.75 -2.72
N LEU A 384 -2.30 -9.97 -1.41
CA LEU A 384 -3.23 -9.25 -0.54
C LEU A 384 -2.79 -7.79 -0.32
N LEU A 385 -1.51 -7.54 -0.04
CA LEU A 385 -0.97 -6.20 0.23
C LEU A 385 -0.89 -5.29 -1.01
N ARG A 386 -0.83 -5.86 -2.22
CA ARG A 386 -0.86 -5.12 -3.49
C ARG A 386 -2.28 -4.75 -3.95
N ASN A 387 -3.30 -5.34 -3.34
CA ASN A 387 -4.68 -5.24 -3.80
C ASN A 387 -5.17 -3.80 -3.67
N ASP A 388 -5.50 -3.15 -4.78
CA ASP A 388 -5.96 -1.77 -4.83
C ASP A 388 -7.49 -1.62 -4.63
N SER A 389 -8.21 -2.74 -4.48
CA SER A 389 -9.66 -2.75 -4.39
C SER A 389 -10.15 -2.62 -2.94
N VAL A 390 -10.44 -1.38 -2.52
CA VAL A 390 -11.15 -1.08 -1.25
C VAL A 390 -12.41 -1.94 -1.07
N THR A 391 -13.12 -2.26 -2.15
CA THR A 391 -14.28 -3.18 -2.12
C THR A 391 -13.91 -4.62 -1.76
N ASP A 392 -12.76 -5.13 -2.22
CA ASP A 392 -12.29 -6.47 -1.88
C ASP A 392 -11.80 -6.53 -0.42
N TRP A 393 -11.17 -5.46 0.07
CA TRP A 393 -10.75 -5.38 1.48
C TRP A 393 -11.95 -5.50 2.42
N ILE A 394 -13.01 -4.72 2.16
CA ILE A 394 -14.24 -4.75 2.96
C ILE A 394 -14.92 -6.12 2.87
N SER A 395 -15.05 -6.69 1.66
CA SER A 395 -15.73 -7.98 1.48
C SER A 395 -14.96 -9.17 2.05
N ARG A 396 -13.64 -9.05 2.23
CA ARG A 396 -12.74 -10.09 2.75
C ARG A 396 -12.06 -9.68 4.05
N LYS A 397 -12.69 -8.80 4.84
CA LYS A 397 -12.14 -8.20 6.07
C LYS A 397 -11.51 -9.21 7.03
N ASP A 398 -12.08 -10.40 7.17
CA ASP A 398 -11.57 -11.44 8.07
C ASP A 398 -10.20 -11.98 7.62
N ILE A 399 -9.95 -12.05 6.31
CA ILE A 399 -8.65 -12.42 5.74
C ILE A 399 -7.63 -11.30 5.96
N TYR A 400 -8.03 -10.03 5.80
CA TYR A 400 -7.15 -8.90 6.11
C TYR A 400 -6.81 -8.86 7.60
N ASN A 401 -7.77 -9.09 8.50
CA ASN A 401 -7.52 -9.14 9.95
C ASN A 401 -6.58 -10.30 10.33
N ALA A 402 -6.74 -11.49 9.73
CA ALA A 402 -5.81 -12.60 9.91
C ALA A 402 -4.42 -12.33 9.30
N MET A 403 -4.36 -11.62 8.17
CA MET A 403 -3.12 -11.16 7.54
C MET A 403 -2.38 -10.17 8.46
N LEU A 404 -3.06 -9.13 8.97
CA LEU A 404 -2.47 -8.15 9.89
C LEU A 404 -1.99 -8.82 11.18
N SER A 405 -2.76 -9.77 11.71
CA SER A 405 -2.36 -10.58 12.86
C SER A 405 -1.10 -11.41 12.59
N LEU A 406 -0.96 -11.98 11.38
CA LEU A 406 0.26 -12.69 10.97
C LEU A 406 1.44 -11.74 10.78
N LEU A 407 1.24 -10.56 10.19
CA LEU A 407 2.29 -9.56 10.00
C LEU A 407 2.84 -9.06 11.35
N ARG A 408 1.96 -8.76 12.31
CA ARG A 408 2.36 -8.44 13.70
C ARG A 408 3.15 -9.58 14.34
N ARG A 409 2.63 -10.81 14.31
CA ARG A 409 3.31 -11.98 14.87
C ARG A 409 4.66 -12.29 14.20
N MET A 410 4.81 -11.98 12.91
CA MET A 410 6.08 -12.09 12.19
C MET A 410 7.06 -10.96 12.55
N ALA A 411 6.57 -9.81 13.01
CA ALA A 411 7.38 -8.70 13.49
C ALA A 411 7.94 -8.94 14.90
N ASP A 412 7.22 -9.67 15.76
CA ASP A 412 7.64 -10.00 17.13
C ASP A 412 8.93 -10.86 17.23
N CYS A 413 9.41 -11.42 16.11
CA CYS A 413 10.49 -12.40 16.10
C CYS A 413 11.55 -12.09 15.03
N GLU A 414 12.81 -11.98 15.46
CA GLU A 414 13.99 -11.71 14.63
C GLU A 414 14.13 -12.69 13.45
N LEU A 415 13.80 -13.96 13.66
CA LEU A 415 13.86 -14.98 12.60
C LEU A 415 12.84 -14.73 11.48
N THR A 416 11.74 -14.03 11.75
CA THR A 416 10.64 -13.83 10.79
C THR A 416 10.53 -12.42 10.26
N ILE A 417 11.03 -11.40 10.97
CA ILE A 417 10.98 -10.00 10.53
C ILE A 417 11.74 -9.79 9.21
N HIS A 418 12.84 -10.53 8.98
CA HIS A 418 13.56 -10.53 7.70
C HIS A 418 12.67 -10.91 6.51
N SER A 419 11.65 -11.78 6.68
CA SER A 419 10.69 -12.11 5.61
C SER A 419 9.76 -10.96 5.25
N LEU A 420 9.66 -9.93 6.11
CA LEU A 420 8.86 -8.72 5.89
C LEU A 420 9.68 -7.60 5.22
N ILE A 421 10.93 -7.39 5.66
CA ILE A 421 11.78 -6.25 5.27
C ILE A 421 12.75 -6.54 4.13
N ALA A 422 13.21 -7.78 3.94
CA ALA A 422 14.17 -8.10 2.90
C ALA A 422 13.52 -8.14 1.51
N GLN A 423 14.32 -7.88 0.46
CA GLN A 423 13.95 -8.23 -0.90
C GLN A 423 13.75 -9.75 -1.02
N ARG A 424 12.82 -10.18 -1.87
CA ARG A 424 12.38 -11.58 -1.94
C ARG A 424 12.73 -12.17 -3.28
N TRP A 425 13.45 -13.28 -3.28
CA TRP A 425 13.79 -14.07 -4.45
C TRP A 425 12.53 -14.45 -5.25
N GLU A 426 12.47 -14.11 -6.54
CA GLU A 426 11.27 -14.36 -7.34
C GLU A 426 11.26 -15.80 -7.89
N ILE A 427 10.27 -16.58 -7.45
CA ILE A 427 10.09 -17.98 -7.85
C ILE A 427 9.57 -18.04 -9.29
N ASP A 428 10.26 -18.81 -10.13
CA ASP A 428 9.82 -19.16 -11.48
C ASP A 428 8.88 -20.36 -11.45
N SER A 429 9.34 -21.47 -10.86
CA SER A 429 8.56 -22.70 -10.66
C SER A 429 8.78 -23.27 -9.27
N THR A 430 7.75 -23.91 -8.72
CA THR A 430 7.80 -24.54 -7.39
C THR A 430 7.00 -25.83 -7.35
N CYS A 431 7.60 -26.88 -6.77
CA CYS A 431 6.91 -28.11 -6.42
C CYS A 431 6.12 -28.02 -5.09
N GLY A 432 6.26 -26.91 -4.36
CA GLY A 432 5.79 -26.72 -2.98
C GLY A 432 6.76 -27.25 -1.93
N LEU A 433 6.77 -26.61 -0.76
CA LEU A 433 7.72 -26.88 0.34
C LEU A 433 7.77 -28.35 0.77
N GLU A 434 6.62 -29.05 0.79
CA GLU A 434 6.55 -30.46 1.16
C GLU A 434 7.42 -31.33 0.24
N LYS A 435 7.19 -31.25 -1.08
CA LYS A 435 7.92 -32.08 -2.06
C LYS A 435 9.40 -31.75 -2.11
N TRP A 436 9.75 -30.47 -2.00
CA TRP A 436 11.15 -30.04 -1.96
C TRP A 436 11.88 -30.61 -0.74
N MET A 437 11.26 -30.56 0.44
CA MET A 437 11.82 -31.10 1.68
C MET A 437 12.11 -32.61 1.60
N TRP A 438 11.26 -33.37 0.88
CA TRP A 438 11.43 -34.81 0.64
C TRP A 438 12.30 -35.17 -0.57
N ASN A 439 12.89 -34.18 -1.26
CA ASN A 439 13.64 -34.35 -2.52
C ASN A 439 12.80 -35.00 -3.66
N GLU A 440 11.50 -34.70 -3.71
CA GLU A 440 10.54 -35.17 -4.72
C GLU A 440 10.23 -34.12 -5.81
N GLY A 441 10.94 -33.00 -5.79
CA GLY A 441 10.82 -31.91 -6.75
C GLY A 441 11.77 -30.76 -6.42
N GLU A 442 11.85 -29.81 -7.35
CA GLU A 442 12.76 -28.66 -7.28
C GLU A 442 11.98 -27.33 -7.22
N ILE A 443 12.68 -26.27 -6.83
CA ILE A 443 12.19 -24.88 -6.84
C ILE A 443 13.21 -24.09 -7.68
N THR A 444 12.73 -23.36 -8.69
CA THR A 444 13.55 -22.56 -9.60
C THR A 444 13.26 -21.09 -9.43
N TRP A 445 14.28 -20.26 -9.69
CA TRP A 445 14.22 -18.81 -9.55
C TRP A 445 14.20 -18.12 -10.92
N LYS A 446 13.46 -17.02 -11.05
CA LYS A 446 13.47 -16.22 -12.27
C LYS A 446 14.83 -15.55 -12.43
N SER A 447 15.30 -15.45 -13.66
CA SER A 447 16.56 -14.78 -13.99
C SER A 447 16.33 -13.75 -15.09
N ASN A 448 16.95 -12.58 -14.93
CA ASN A 448 16.89 -11.50 -15.90
C ASN A 448 17.67 -11.86 -17.18
N ASN A 449 17.62 -11.00 -18.19
CA ASN A 449 18.33 -11.22 -19.47
C ASN A 449 19.87 -11.28 -19.35
N GLN A 450 20.44 -10.98 -18.19
CA GLN A 450 21.88 -11.03 -17.90
C GLN A 450 22.26 -12.29 -17.09
N GLY A 451 21.28 -13.09 -16.65
CA GLY A 451 21.49 -14.31 -15.86
C GLY A 451 21.52 -14.09 -14.34
N GLU A 452 21.21 -12.89 -13.87
CA GLU A 452 21.07 -12.58 -12.44
C GLU A 452 19.65 -12.89 -11.98
N ILE A 453 19.49 -13.37 -10.74
CA ILE A 453 18.19 -13.76 -10.21
C ILE A 453 17.33 -12.52 -9.92
N GLU A 454 16.07 -12.54 -10.35
CA GLU A 454 15.12 -11.45 -10.14
C GLU A 454 14.62 -11.44 -8.68
N THR A 455 14.55 -10.24 -8.09
CA THR A 455 14.08 -10.02 -6.73
C THR A 455 12.83 -9.14 -6.71
N ALA A 456 11.76 -9.65 -6.11
CA ALA A 456 10.56 -8.87 -5.80
C ALA A 456 10.78 -7.98 -4.57
N SER A 457 10.02 -6.87 -4.49
CA SER A 457 10.06 -5.97 -3.34
C SER A 457 9.66 -6.67 -2.03
N ALA A 458 10.16 -6.11 -0.93
CA ALA A 458 9.80 -6.48 0.43
C ALA A 458 8.29 -6.38 0.67
N LEU A 459 7.75 -7.17 1.60
CA LEU A 459 6.33 -7.10 1.97
C LEU A 459 6.00 -5.75 2.61
N HIS A 460 6.94 -5.19 3.39
CA HIS A 460 6.85 -3.85 3.96
C HIS A 460 6.52 -2.79 2.89
N THR A 461 7.16 -2.82 1.72
CA THR A 461 6.91 -1.86 0.63
C THR A 461 5.46 -1.88 0.13
N TYR A 462 4.84 -3.07 0.03
CA TYR A 462 3.43 -3.17 -0.35
C TYR A 462 2.51 -2.72 0.78
N PHE A 463 2.88 -3.01 2.02
CA PHE A 463 2.12 -2.59 3.18
C PHE A 463 2.09 -1.06 3.34
N THR A 464 3.24 -0.37 3.20
CA THR A 464 3.29 1.11 3.17
C THR A 464 2.38 1.68 2.07
N LYS A 465 2.24 1.01 0.92
CA LYS A 465 1.28 1.41 -0.12
C LYS A 465 -0.16 1.24 0.36
N LEU A 466 -0.53 0.05 0.85
CA LEU A 466 -1.87 -0.21 1.39
C LEU A 466 -2.26 0.84 2.46
N THR A 467 -1.36 1.15 3.41
CA THR A 467 -1.63 2.16 4.45
C THR A 467 -1.90 3.55 3.87
N LYS A 468 -1.15 4.00 2.85
CA LYS A 468 -1.45 5.28 2.16
C LYS A 468 -2.84 5.30 1.51
N GLN A 469 -3.30 4.16 0.99
CA GLN A 469 -4.66 4.05 0.44
C GLN A 469 -5.71 4.08 1.55
N SER A 470 -5.45 3.42 2.69
CA SER A 470 -6.30 3.46 3.89
C SER A 470 -6.43 4.89 4.45
N GLU A 471 -5.33 5.63 4.54
CA GLU A 471 -5.32 7.06 4.92
C GLU A 471 -6.14 7.92 3.95
N ALA A 472 -5.95 7.73 2.64
CA ALA A 472 -6.69 8.45 1.62
C ALA A 472 -8.20 8.13 1.62
N PHE A 473 -8.57 6.88 1.93
CA PHE A 473 -9.97 6.49 2.12
C PHE A 473 -10.57 7.13 3.37
N LEU A 474 -9.89 7.06 4.51
CA LEU A 474 -10.33 7.62 5.79
C LEU A 474 -10.58 9.13 5.70
N ALA A 475 -9.67 9.88 5.08
CA ALA A 475 -9.74 11.34 4.95
C ALA A 475 -11.08 11.85 4.38
N GLY A 476 -11.67 11.12 3.42
CA GLY A 476 -12.99 11.46 2.89
C GLY A 476 -14.15 10.68 3.54
N ALA A 477 -13.89 9.53 4.17
CA ALA A 477 -14.91 8.70 4.81
C ALA A 477 -15.44 9.31 6.12
N THR A 478 -14.60 10.04 6.89
CA THR A 478 -15.04 10.75 8.10
C THR A 478 -16.24 11.68 7.84
N GLN A 479 -16.29 12.28 6.65
CA GLN A 479 -17.38 13.16 6.26
C GLN A 479 -18.69 12.42 5.86
N MET A 480 -18.67 11.09 5.74
CA MET A 480 -19.85 10.27 5.42
C MET A 480 -20.60 9.79 6.66
N LEU A 481 -19.91 9.60 7.78
CA LEU A 481 -20.48 9.09 9.03
C LEU A 481 -21.36 10.11 9.78
N ASN A 482 -21.37 11.37 9.34
CA ASN A 482 -22.06 12.49 10.01
C ASN A 482 -23.33 12.96 9.25
N GLY A 483 -23.99 12.08 8.47
CA GLY A 483 -25.11 12.46 7.60
C GLY A 483 -26.38 11.63 7.80
N ASP A 484 -27.48 12.30 8.17
CA ASP A 484 -28.78 11.69 8.57
C ASP A 484 -29.56 10.94 7.45
N ASP A 485 -29.02 10.81 6.24
CA ASP A 485 -29.76 10.38 5.03
C ASP A 485 -28.97 9.32 4.21
N ALA A 486 -28.32 8.40 4.93
CA ALA A 486 -27.50 7.34 4.34
C ALA A 486 -28.32 6.10 3.93
N ASP A 487 -27.89 5.45 2.83
CA ASP A 487 -28.34 4.10 2.48
C ASP A 487 -27.62 3.12 3.41
N ALA A 488 -28.37 2.37 4.23
CA ALA A 488 -27.84 1.53 5.30
C ALA A 488 -26.79 0.50 4.83
N GLU A 489 -26.90 0.00 3.59
CA GLU A 489 -25.89 -0.89 2.99
C GLU A 489 -24.56 -0.15 2.75
N VAL A 490 -24.62 1.12 2.33
CA VAL A 490 -23.45 1.97 2.11
C VAL A 490 -22.83 2.38 3.44
N GLU A 491 -23.65 2.70 4.43
CA GLU A 491 -23.22 3.04 5.78
C GLU A 491 -22.47 1.87 6.43
N GLU A 492 -23.02 0.65 6.37
CA GLU A 492 -22.34 -0.56 6.84
C GLU A 492 -20.99 -0.77 6.11
N MET A 493 -20.94 -0.61 4.78
CA MET A 493 -19.68 -0.70 4.03
C MET A 493 -18.66 0.36 4.45
N VAL A 494 -19.09 1.59 4.75
CA VAL A 494 -18.20 2.66 5.22
C VAL A 494 -17.70 2.37 6.63
N ILE A 495 -18.56 1.93 7.56
CA ILE A 495 -18.17 1.57 8.93
C ILE A 495 -17.15 0.41 8.92
N GLN A 496 -17.43 -0.65 8.15
CA GLN A 496 -16.50 -1.77 8.01
C GLN A 496 -15.18 -1.38 7.33
N GLY A 497 -15.23 -0.52 6.31
CA GLY A 497 -14.04 -0.01 5.62
C GLY A 497 -13.19 0.91 6.48
N THR A 498 -13.80 1.82 7.24
CA THR A 498 -13.08 2.73 8.16
C THR A 498 -12.44 1.96 9.31
N SER A 499 -13.15 1.03 9.94
CA SER A 499 -12.60 0.15 10.98
C SER A 499 -11.38 -0.63 10.48
N LEU A 500 -11.49 -1.30 9.32
CA LEU A 500 -10.38 -2.05 8.73
C LEU A 500 -9.19 -1.14 8.35
N CYS A 501 -9.45 0.07 7.87
CA CYS A 501 -8.39 1.04 7.57
C CYS A 501 -7.64 1.51 8.83
N CYS A 502 -8.35 1.69 9.96
CA CYS A 502 -7.72 1.95 11.25
C CYS A 502 -6.84 0.79 11.71
N ASP A 503 -7.31 -0.46 11.58
CA ASP A 503 -6.54 -1.65 11.93
C ASP A 503 -5.27 -1.82 11.07
N ILE A 504 -5.34 -1.48 9.78
CA ILE A 504 -4.20 -1.44 8.85
C ILE A 504 -3.17 -0.38 9.28
N ILE A 505 -3.62 0.82 9.66
CA ILE A 505 -2.74 1.91 10.12
C ILE A 505 -2.06 1.55 11.44
N ALA A 506 -2.83 1.05 12.42
CA ALA A 506 -2.25 0.59 13.69
C ALA A 506 -1.21 -0.52 13.47
N ALA A 507 -1.48 -1.47 12.59
CA ALA A 507 -0.54 -2.53 12.24
C ALA A 507 0.73 -2.02 11.54
N ARG A 508 0.67 -0.90 10.80
CA ARG A 508 1.88 -0.22 10.29
C ARG A 508 2.70 0.32 11.45
N ASP A 509 2.08 1.06 12.37
CA ASP A 509 2.80 1.70 13.47
C ASP A 509 3.43 0.67 14.43
N ASP A 510 2.77 -0.49 14.62
CA ASP A 510 3.34 -1.67 15.30
C ASP A 510 4.57 -2.21 14.55
N LEU A 511 4.46 -2.40 13.23
CA LEU A 511 5.53 -2.96 12.40
C LEU A 511 6.72 -2.02 12.24
N GLU A 512 6.51 -0.72 12.02
CA GLU A 512 7.58 0.28 11.92
C GLU A 512 8.34 0.38 13.25
N ARG A 513 7.65 0.30 14.39
CA ARG A 513 8.26 0.20 15.72
C ARG A 513 9.09 -1.07 15.87
N ALA A 514 8.55 -2.23 15.48
CA ALA A 514 9.27 -3.50 15.54
C ALA A 514 10.52 -3.48 14.64
N ILE A 515 10.42 -2.94 13.42
CA ILE A 515 11.55 -2.75 12.50
C ILE A 515 12.61 -1.83 13.12
N ALA A 516 12.21 -0.71 13.74
CA ALA A 516 13.14 0.21 14.39
C ALA A 516 13.86 -0.38 15.62
N ILE A 517 13.24 -1.33 16.32
CA ILE A 517 13.81 -2.01 17.51
C ILE A 517 14.68 -3.21 17.11
N LEU A 518 14.23 -4.03 16.17
CA LEU A 518 14.83 -5.32 15.81
C LEU A 518 15.74 -5.26 14.56
N GLY A 519 15.72 -4.15 13.80
CA GLY A 519 16.39 -4.04 12.50
C GLY A 519 17.34 -2.86 12.39
N GLN A 520 18.64 -3.15 12.32
CA GLN A 520 19.60 -2.25 11.66
C GLN A 520 19.33 -2.20 10.13
N PRO A 521 20.07 -1.33 9.43
CA PRO A 521 19.62 -0.02 8.98
C PRO A 521 18.51 -0.05 7.91
N THR A 522 17.83 1.08 7.73
CA THR A 522 16.99 1.32 6.54
C THR A 522 17.82 1.26 5.25
N PRO A 523 17.23 0.91 4.10
CA PRO A 523 17.95 0.91 2.80
C PRO A 523 18.50 2.29 2.42
N ASP A 524 17.96 3.38 2.98
CA ASP A 524 18.50 4.74 2.84
C ASP A 524 19.90 4.94 3.47
N ARG A 525 20.35 4.02 4.34
CA ARG A 525 21.63 4.12 5.05
C ARG A 525 22.79 3.43 4.34
N GLU A 526 22.55 2.35 3.61
CA GLU A 526 23.61 1.66 2.83
C GLU A 526 24.13 2.57 1.69
N ASN A 527 23.26 3.38 1.07
CA ASN A 527 23.63 4.36 0.06
C ASN A 527 24.39 5.60 0.59
N ARG A 528 24.77 5.66 1.88
CA ARG A 528 25.51 6.79 2.47
C ARG A 528 26.94 6.48 2.91
N THR A 529 27.39 5.23 2.81
CA THR A 529 28.73 4.82 3.27
C THR A 529 29.48 3.92 2.29
N GLU A 530 29.63 4.40 1.05
CA GLU A 530 30.79 4.05 0.22
C GLU A 530 31.46 5.34 -0.28
N ASN A 531 32.79 5.34 -0.39
CA ASN A 531 33.67 6.48 -0.73
C ASN A 531 34.11 7.44 0.41
N ILE A 532 34.49 6.90 1.57
CA ILE A 532 35.58 7.50 2.37
C ILE A 532 36.65 6.42 2.62
N GLU A 533 37.46 6.13 1.61
CA GLU A 533 38.79 5.55 1.82
C GLU A 533 39.78 6.72 1.99
N ASP A 534 40.36 6.83 3.19
CA ASP A 534 41.31 7.88 3.56
C ASP A 534 42.73 7.55 3.03
N ASP A 535 42.90 7.65 1.70
CA ASP A 535 44.18 7.32 1.05
C ASP A 535 45.16 8.49 1.10
N SER A 536 45.91 8.53 2.20
CA SER A 536 46.88 9.56 2.57
C SER A 536 48.19 9.49 1.75
N ASN A 537 48.11 9.57 0.41
CA ASN A 537 49.29 9.93 -0.39
C ASN A 537 48.98 10.61 -1.74
N GLY A 538 49.27 11.92 -1.82
CA GLY A 538 49.01 12.70 -3.02
C GLY A 538 49.87 12.32 -4.23
N LYS A 539 49.27 11.68 -5.23
CA LYS A 539 49.76 11.69 -6.64
C LYS A 539 48.67 11.26 -7.64
N LEU A 540 48.08 12.22 -8.35
CA LEU A 540 47.20 11.92 -9.49
C LEU A 540 47.95 11.12 -10.57
N ARG A 541 47.42 9.95 -10.94
CA ARG A 541 47.73 9.28 -12.21
C ARG A 541 46.45 8.87 -12.95
N MET A 542 45.98 9.74 -13.83
CA MET A 542 44.90 9.45 -14.77
C MET A 542 45.26 8.27 -15.67
N LYS A 543 44.61 7.11 -15.47
CA LYS A 543 44.71 5.94 -16.34
C LYS A 543 43.63 6.02 -17.43
N LYS A 544 43.99 6.46 -18.64
CA LYS A 544 43.09 6.44 -19.81
C LYS A 544 42.78 5.00 -20.24
N GLY A 545 41.71 4.42 -19.71
CA GLY A 545 41.10 3.19 -20.22
C GLY A 545 40.07 3.50 -21.30
N LYS A 546 40.25 3.00 -22.53
CA LYS A 546 39.21 3.02 -23.56
C LYS A 546 38.19 1.90 -23.27
N GLY A 547 37.07 2.23 -22.64
CA GLY A 547 35.91 1.36 -22.51
C GLY A 547 34.63 2.09 -22.94
N LYS A 548 33.97 1.61 -24.00
CA LYS A 548 32.64 2.10 -24.38
C LYS A 548 31.59 1.33 -23.57
N GLY A 549 31.10 1.94 -22.49
CA GLY A 549 30.09 1.36 -21.61
C GLY A 549 30.18 1.93 -20.20
N LYS A 550 29.66 3.15 -20.00
CA LYS A 550 29.45 3.71 -18.66
C LYS A 550 28.35 4.79 -18.55
N GLU A 551 27.87 5.35 -19.66
CA GLU A 551 26.72 6.29 -19.64
C GLU A 551 25.40 5.60 -19.27
N ARG A 552 25.19 4.36 -19.71
CA ARG A 552 23.88 3.68 -19.61
C ARG A 552 23.52 3.26 -18.18
N GLU A 553 24.52 2.97 -17.36
CA GLU A 553 24.37 2.52 -15.97
C GLU A 553 23.99 3.70 -15.07
N VAL A 554 24.73 4.81 -15.17
CA VAL A 554 24.44 6.06 -14.45
C VAL A 554 23.09 6.67 -14.86
N SER A 555 22.68 6.56 -16.14
CA SER A 555 21.36 7.07 -16.56
C SER A 555 20.18 6.30 -15.96
N ILE A 556 20.34 4.99 -15.73
CA ILE A 556 19.29 4.15 -15.13
C ILE A 556 19.08 4.53 -13.67
N ASP A 557 20.16 4.84 -12.95
CA ASP A 557 20.10 5.26 -11.55
C ASP A 557 19.36 6.59 -11.36
N PHE A 558 19.64 7.60 -12.18
CA PHE A 558 18.91 8.88 -12.14
C PHE A 558 17.43 8.76 -12.51
N ASP A 559 17.08 7.98 -13.54
CA ASP A 559 15.67 7.79 -13.93
C ASP A 559 14.92 6.96 -12.85
N LYS A 560 15.60 6.04 -12.14
CA LYS A 560 15.06 5.31 -10.98
C LYS A 560 14.84 6.24 -9.77
N ALA A 561 15.85 7.01 -9.36
CA ALA A 561 15.74 7.98 -8.26
C ALA A 561 14.66 9.04 -8.53
N TYR A 562 14.50 9.46 -9.79
CA TYR A 562 13.40 10.34 -10.19
C TYR A 562 12.02 9.67 -10.06
N ALA A 563 11.88 8.40 -10.42
CA ALA A 563 10.63 7.65 -10.25
C ALA A 563 10.26 7.49 -8.77
N GLU A 564 11.22 7.15 -7.91
CA GLU A 564 11.03 7.05 -6.45
C GLU A 564 10.63 8.40 -5.84
N ALA A 565 11.27 9.50 -6.26
CA ALA A 565 10.91 10.86 -5.84
C ALA A 565 9.52 11.29 -6.34
N CYS A 566 9.11 10.85 -7.54
CA CYS A 566 7.75 11.05 -8.03
C CYS A 566 6.73 10.32 -7.16
N GLU A 567 6.96 9.03 -6.88
CA GLU A 567 6.10 8.19 -6.05
C GLU A 567 5.94 8.76 -4.62
N LYS A 568 7.02 9.26 -4.02
CA LYS A 568 6.98 9.88 -2.68
C LYS A 568 6.07 11.12 -2.62
N LEU A 569 6.00 11.90 -3.70
CA LEU A 569 5.25 13.17 -3.76
C LEU A 569 3.88 13.06 -4.46
N ALA A 570 3.55 11.88 -4.99
CA ALA A 570 2.47 11.62 -5.95
C ALA A 570 1.09 12.15 -5.50
N PHE A 571 0.75 11.98 -4.23
CA PHE A 571 -0.60 12.27 -3.73
C PHE A 571 -0.53 12.95 -2.35
N LYS A 572 -1.35 13.98 -2.12
CA LYS A 572 -1.43 14.70 -0.84
C LYS A 572 -2.76 15.46 -0.72
N HIS A 573 -3.37 15.45 0.47
CA HIS A 573 -4.45 16.38 0.81
C HIS A 573 -3.86 17.74 1.22
N VAL A 574 -4.47 18.83 0.76
CA VAL A 574 -4.05 20.21 1.04
C VAL A 574 -5.26 21.12 1.17
N SER A 575 -5.14 22.24 1.87
CA SER A 575 -6.16 23.31 1.79
C SER A 575 -6.03 24.08 0.46
N LEU A 576 -7.04 24.01 -0.41
CA LEU A 576 -7.15 24.83 -1.63
C LEU A 576 -8.04 26.06 -1.43
N ALA A 577 -8.84 26.08 -0.36
CA ALA A 577 -9.66 27.21 0.04
C ALA A 577 -8.91 28.17 0.97
N GLU A 578 -9.12 29.47 0.76
CA GLU A 578 -8.74 30.51 1.72
C GLU A 578 -9.93 30.82 2.65
N PRO A 579 -9.70 31.07 3.95
CA PRO A 579 -10.76 31.48 4.88
C PRO A 579 -11.28 32.88 4.53
N HIS A 580 -12.60 33.02 4.39
CA HIS A 580 -13.22 34.25 3.89
C HIS A 580 -13.03 35.43 4.87
N SER A 581 -12.22 36.43 4.49
CA SER A 581 -11.93 37.64 5.28
C SER A 581 -13.15 38.55 5.57
N LYS A 582 -14.36 38.22 5.11
CA LYS A 582 -15.55 39.10 5.17
C LYS A 582 -16.84 38.33 5.51
N SER A 583 -17.12 38.21 6.81
CA SER A 583 -18.47 38.11 7.41
C SER A 583 -19.50 37.16 6.77
N GLY A 584 -19.05 36.01 6.28
CA GLY A 584 -19.90 34.91 5.84
C GLY A 584 -19.05 33.64 5.79
N GLY A 585 -19.41 32.61 6.55
CA GLY A 585 -18.60 31.41 6.79
C GLY A 585 -18.53 30.42 5.62
N GLY A 586 -18.15 30.90 4.43
CA GLY A 586 -17.90 30.07 3.25
C GLY A 586 -16.41 29.88 2.94
N LEU A 587 -16.08 28.89 2.13
CA LEU A 587 -14.73 28.62 1.64
C LEU A 587 -14.47 29.38 0.34
N ALA A 588 -13.35 30.12 0.22
CA ALA A 588 -13.03 30.90 -0.97
C ALA A 588 -11.92 30.24 -1.81
N TYR A 589 -12.24 29.74 -3.00
CA TYR A 589 -11.28 29.10 -3.90
C TYR A 589 -10.72 30.12 -4.92
N VAL A 590 -9.93 31.09 -4.45
CA VAL A 590 -9.48 32.23 -5.30
C VAL A 590 -8.64 31.78 -6.50
N ASN A 591 -7.80 30.75 -6.31
CA ASN A 591 -6.84 30.28 -7.31
C ASN A 591 -7.29 29.01 -8.06
N TYR A 592 -8.60 28.82 -8.26
CA TYR A 592 -9.19 27.64 -8.89
C TYR A 592 -10.20 28.01 -10.00
N ASN A 593 -10.21 27.27 -11.11
CA ASN A 593 -11.02 27.60 -12.29
C ASN A 593 -12.52 27.38 -12.07
N TYR A 594 -12.91 26.38 -11.28
CA TYR A 594 -14.32 25.98 -11.11
C TYR A 594 -15.00 26.57 -9.87
N THR A 595 -14.48 27.67 -9.32
CA THR A 595 -14.96 28.28 -8.08
C THR A 595 -16.43 28.67 -8.11
N GLU A 596 -16.96 29.11 -9.25
CA GLU A 596 -18.40 29.39 -9.37
C GLU A 596 -19.25 28.12 -9.19
N LEU A 597 -18.83 26.99 -9.79
CA LEU A 597 -19.49 25.70 -9.62
C LEU A 597 -19.33 25.15 -8.19
N LEU A 598 -18.16 25.36 -7.56
CA LEU A 598 -17.97 25.01 -6.14
C LEU A 598 -18.96 25.80 -5.26
N ASN A 599 -19.07 27.11 -5.45
CA ASN A 599 -20.00 27.95 -4.69
C ASN A 599 -21.47 27.55 -4.93
N GLN A 600 -21.84 27.27 -6.18
CA GLN A 600 -23.19 26.77 -6.53
C GLN A 600 -23.51 25.41 -5.88
N THR A 601 -22.50 24.55 -5.69
CA THR A 601 -22.65 23.18 -5.14
C THR A 601 -22.28 23.07 -3.66
N GLN A 602 -22.00 24.17 -2.96
CA GLN A 602 -21.54 24.15 -1.57
C GLN A 602 -22.51 23.44 -0.61
N ASN A 603 -23.81 23.52 -0.89
CA ASN A 603 -24.88 22.86 -0.12
C ASN A 603 -25.44 21.61 -0.82
N SER A 604 -24.79 21.11 -1.88
CA SER A 604 -25.22 19.93 -2.62
C SER A 604 -24.58 18.66 -2.05
N THR A 605 -25.40 17.70 -1.64
CA THR A 605 -24.94 16.37 -1.24
C THR A 605 -24.88 15.42 -2.43
N ARG A 606 -23.81 14.62 -2.51
CA ARG A 606 -23.75 13.46 -3.42
C ARG A 606 -24.60 12.33 -2.85
N LEU A 607 -25.13 11.47 -3.73
CA LEU A 607 -25.70 10.19 -3.29
C LEU A 607 -24.62 9.37 -2.54
N PRO A 608 -24.96 8.66 -1.46
CA PRO A 608 -23.97 7.89 -0.68
C PRO A 608 -23.15 6.92 -1.53
N LYS A 609 -23.77 6.27 -2.53
CA LYS A 609 -23.11 5.33 -3.47
C LYS A 609 -22.08 6.03 -4.36
N ASP A 610 -22.43 7.21 -4.87
CA ASP A 610 -21.56 8.03 -5.74
C ASP A 610 -20.39 8.64 -4.95
N ARG A 611 -20.65 9.06 -3.71
CA ARG A 611 -19.60 9.53 -2.79
C ARG A 611 -18.62 8.40 -2.43
N LEU A 612 -19.13 7.21 -2.07
CA LEU A 612 -18.29 6.05 -1.79
C LEU A 612 -17.49 5.62 -3.03
N HIS A 613 -18.05 5.75 -4.24
CA HIS A 613 -17.32 5.51 -5.48
C HIS A 613 -16.12 6.47 -5.64
N LEU A 614 -16.34 7.77 -5.43
CA LEU A 614 -15.26 8.77 -5.45
C LEU A 614 -14.16 8.42 -4.43
N LEU A 615 -14.50 8.11 -3.17
CA LEU A 615 -13.50 7.78 -2.15
C LEU A 615 -12.64 6.55 -2.52
N LYS A 616 -13.26 5.51 -3.09
CA LYS A 616 -12.55 4.32 -3.56
C LYS A 616 -11.56 4.66 -4.68
N GLU A 617 -11.94 5.57 -5.58
CA GLU A 617 -11.07 6.01 -6.65
C GLU A 617 -9.90 6.88 -6.14
N LEU A 618 -10.15 7.78 -5.18
CA LEU A 618 -9.09 8.57 -4.54
C LEU A 618 -8.08 7.68 -3.81
N ALA A 619 -8.54 6.62 -3.13
CA ALA A 619 -7.68 5.63 -2.49
C ALA A 619 -6.81 4.86 -3.51
N VAL A 620 -7.36 4.46 -4.66
CA VAL A 620 -6.56 3.87 -5.76
C VAL A 620 -5.53 4.87 -6.29
N MET A 621 -5.92 6.14 -6.48
CA MET A 621 -5.01 7.19 -6.94
C MET A 621 -3.88 7.51 -5.96
N ALA A 622 -4.02 7.20 -4.66
CA ALA A 622 -2.96 7.45 -3.67
C ALA A 622 -1.66 6.65 -3.93
N THR A 623 -1.72 5.54 -4.69
CA THR A 623 -0.59 4.63 -4.95
C THR A 623 -0.41 4.24 -6.42
N SER A 624 -1.42 4.42 -7.27
CA SER A 624 -1.42 3.94 -8.67
C SER A 624 -1.16 5.04 -9.72
N LEU A 625 -0.70 6.23 -9.30
CA LEU A 625 -0.36 7.32 -10.22
C LEU A 625 0.94 7.02 -11.00
N PRO A 626 0.98 7.29 -12.33
CA PRO A 626 2.21 7.17 -13.10
C PRO A 626 3.30 8.14 -12.61
N PRO A 627 4.60 7.79 -12.70
CA PRO A 627 5.69 8.72 -12.44
C PRO A 627 5.55 10.01 -13.26
N GLY A 628 5.78 11.15 -12.60
CA GLY A 628 5.54 12.47 -13.19
C GLY A 628 4.08 12.91 -13.25
N VAL A 629 3.15 12.20 -12.61
CA VAL A 629 1.79 12.70 -12.32
C VAL A 629 1.65 12.89 -10.82
N TRP A 630 1.23 14.10 -10.41
CA TRP A 630 1.00 14.43 -9.01
C TRP A 630 -0.38 15.02 -8.81
N VAL A 631 -1.02 14.69 -7.69
CA VAL A 631 -2.40 15.06 -7.37
C VAL A 631 -2.46 15.72 -5.99
N ARG A 632 -3.26 16.78 -5.89
CA ARG A 632 -3.53 17.55 -4.68
C ARG A 632 -5.04 17.69 -4.54
N ILE A 633 -5.59 17.23 -3.43
CA ILE A 633 -7.03 17.19 -3.18
C ILE A 633 -7.36 18.15 -2.05
N ASP A 634 -8.45 18.91 -2.16
CA ASP A 634 -8.90 19.76 -1.05
C ASP A 634 -9.33 18.91 0.16
N GLU A 635 -8.81 19.28 1.33
CA GLU A 635 -9.08 18.62 2.62
C GLU A 635 -10.57 18.61 3.00
N VAL A 636 -11.33 19.67 2.64
CA VAL A 636 -12.75 19.80 2.96
C VAL A 636 -13.62 19.33 1.80
N ARG A 637 -13.24 19.66 0.57
CA ARG A 637 -13.97 19.34 -0.66
C ARG A 637 -13.17 18.42 -1.57
N ASN A 638 -13.26 17.12 -1.31
CA ASN A 638 -12.49 16.12 -2.07
C ASN A 638 -12.88 16.03 -3.57
N ASP A 639 -13.85 16.83 -4.03
CA ASP A 639 -14.18 17.04 -5.43
C ASP A 639 -13.42 18.20 -6.11
N ALA A 640 -12.77 19.07 -5.35
CA ALA A 640 -11.82 20.05 -5.85
C ALA A 640 -10.41 19.44 -5.87
N ILE A 641 -9.87 19.22 -7.06
CA ILE A 641 -8.58 18.55 -7.27
C ILE A 641 -7.69 19.41 -8.16
N LYS A 642 -6.42 19.54 -7.79
CA LYS A 642 -5.35 20.06 -8.65
C LYS A 642 -4.42 18.93 -9.05
N ILE A 643 -4.03 18.88 -10.32
CA ILE A 643 -3.10 17.89 -10.87
C ILE A 643 -1.92 18.60 -11.52
N MET A 644 -0.72 18.04 -11.34
CA MET A 644 0.49 18.42 -12.06
C MET A 644 0.92 17.23 -12.93
N ILE A 645 1.22 17.47 -14.20
CA ILE A 645 1.74 16.46 -15.13
C ILE A 645 3.08 16.95 -15.69
N ALA A 646 4.13 16.15 -15.53
CA ALA A 646 5.39 16.33 -16.23
C ALA A 646 5.26 15.91 -17.71
N GLY A 647 5.77 16.74 -18.61
CA GLY A 647 5.82 16.45 -20.04
C GLY A 647 6.71 15.23 -20.35
N PRO A 648 6.24 14.23 -21.11
CA PRO A 648 7.00 13.03 -21.41
C PRO A 648 8.29 13.29 -22.20
N ASP A 649 9.30 12.44 -21.98
CA ASP A 649 10.60 12.54 -22.66
C ASP A 649 10.47 12.27 -24.17
N GLY A 650 11.31 12.92 -24.98
CA GLY A 650 11.26 12.83 -26.45
C GLY A 650 10.16 13.68 -27.10
N THR A 651 9.36 14.42 -26.32
CA THR A 651 8.27 15.28 -26.82
C THR A 651 8.65 16.77 -26.73
N PRO A 652 7.98 17.69 -27.45
CA PRO A 652 8.18 19.14 -27.27
C PRO A 652 7.66 19.66 -25.91
N TYR A 653 7.12 18.78 -25.06
CA TYR A 653 6.71 19.05 -23.68
C TYR A 653 7.76 18.63 -22.65
N ALA A 654 8.81 17.90 -23.05
CA ALA A 654 9.78 17.25 -22.17
C ALA A 654 10.39 18.21 -21.12
N GLY A 655 10.41 17.77 -19.86
CA GLY A 655 10.92 18.56 -18.73
C GLY A 655 10.03 19.72 -18.28
N GLY A 656 8.90 19.98 -18.95
CA GLY A 656 7.91 20.95 -18.51
C GLY A 656 6.92 20.39 -17.50
N LEU A 657 6.44 21.23 -16.59
CA LEU A 657 5.36 20.96 -15.64
C LEU A 657 4.06 21.65 -16.08
N PHE A 658 2.97 20.89 -16.15
CA PHE A 658 1.65 21.35 -16.61
C PHE A 658 0.61 21.17 -15.49
N GLU A 659 0.10 22.28 -14.94
CA GLU A 659 -0.95 22.26 -13.91
C GLU A 659 -2.35 22.21 -14.55
N PHE A 660 -3.23 21.40 -13.98
CA PHE A 660 -4.64 21.29 -14.31
C PHE A 660 -5.51 21.45 -13.05
N ASP A 661 -6.61 22.18 -13.17
CA ASP A 661 -7.72 22.13 -12.22
C ASP A 661 -8.71 21.03 -12.67
N CYS A 662 -9.23 20.25 -11.72
CA CYS A 662 -10.11 19.11 -11.94
C CYS A 662 -11.28 19.09 -10.94
N LEU A 663 -12.49 19.42 -11.39
CA LEU A 663 -13.70 19.32 -10.56
C LEU A 663 -14.45 18.01 -10.84
N MET A 664 -14.67 17.21 -9.79
CA MET A 664 -15.67 16.14 -9.84
C MET A 664 -17.08 16.74 -9.71
N PRO A 665 -17.99 16.61 -10.68
CA PRO A 665 -19.36 17.11 -10.54
C PRO A 665 -20.12 16.39 -9.41
N VAL A 666 -21.27 16.93 -9.02
CA VAL A 666 -22.15 16.28 -8.01
C VAL A 666 -22.69 14.96 -8.56
N GLU A 667 -22.93 14.90 -9.87
CA GLU A 667 -23.40 13.71 -10.59
C GLU A 667 -22.25 12.79 -11.04
N TYR A 668 -21.05 12.90 -10.47
CA TYR A 668 -19.98 11.93 -10.68
C TYR A 668 -20.32 10.61 -9.95
N PRO A 669 -20.18 9.41 -10.56
CA PRO A 669 -19.53 9.11 -11.84
C PRO A 669 -20.46 9.05 -13.06
N ALA A 670 -21.74 9.44 -12.96
CA ALA A 670 -22.64 9.48 -14.11
C ALA A 670 -22.23 10.54 -15.16
N LYS A 671 -21.55 11.60 -14.73
CA LYS A 671 -20.86 12.59 -15.59
C LYS A 671 -19.33 12.51 -15.43
N PRO A 672 -18.54 12.81 -16.48
CA PRO A 672 -17.08 12.87 -16.40
C PRO A 672 -16.60 14.02 -15.51
N PRO A 673 -15.32 13.98 -15.05
CA PRO A 673 -14.69 15.11 -14.39
C PRO A 673 -14.54 16.30 -15.34
N LEU A 674 -14.53 17.52 -14.80
CA LEU A 674 -14.25 18.73 -15.57
C LEU A 674 -12.75 19.06 -15.45
N MET A 675 -12.04 19.12 -16.56
CA MET A 675 -10.59 19.39 -16.63
C MET A 675 -10.27 20.73 -17.29
N HIS A 676 -9.38 21.53 -16.69
CA HIS A 676 -8.90 22.80 -17.21
C HIS A 676 -7.39 22.97 -17.02
N LEU A 677 -6.64 23.16 -18.10
CA LEU A 677 -5.20 23.47 -18.09
C LEU A 677 -4.96 24.90 -17.60
N ARG A 678 -4.16 25.06 -16.54
CA ARG A 678 -3.74 26.35 -15.98
C ARG A 678 -2.46 26.87 -16.61
N THR A 679 -1.55 26.00 -17.01
CA THR A 679 -0.30 26.37 -17.71
C THR A 679 -0.58 26.78 -19.16
N THR A 680 -1.08 28.01 -19.37
CA THR A 680 -1.42 28.59 -20.69
C THR A 680 -0.70 29.90 -21.00
N GLY A 681 0.22 30.33 -20.13
CA GLY A 681 0.88 31.63 -20.23
C GLY A 681 -0.12 32.80 -20.16
N GLY A 682 -1.11 32.71 -19.28
CA GLY A 682 -2.17 33.72 -19.15
C GLY A 682 -3.09 33.81 -20.37
N GLY A 683 -3.39 32.70 -21.03
CA GLY A 683 -4.23 32.66 -22.24
C GLY A 683 -3.50 32.91 -23.55
N SER A 684 -2.16 33.05 -23.53
CA SER A 684 -1.34 33.35 -24.72
C SER A 684 -0.87 32.11 -25.50
N VAL A 685 -0.90 30.92 -24.91
CA VAL A 685 -0.34 29.69 -25.49
C VAL A 685 -1.40 28.60 -25.67
N ARG A 686 -1.62 28.16 -26.92
CA ARG A 686 -2.30 26.89 -27.25
C ARG A 686 -1.26 25.78 -27.32
N PHE A 687 -1.11 25.01 -26.25
CA PHE A 687 -0.04 24.00 -26.11
C PHE A 687 -0.19 22.76 -27.00
N ASN A 688 -1.42 22.42 -27.40
CA ASN A 688 -1.74 21.26 -28.23
C ASN A 688 -3.03 21.54 -29.01
N PRO A 689 -3.34 20.87 -30.14
CA PRO A 689 -4.66 20.97 -30.73
C PRO A 689 -5.81 20.68 -29.75
N ASN A 690 -5.57 19.79 -28.77
CA ASN A 690 -6.49 19.43 -27.69
C ASN A 690 -6.33 20.23 -26.38
N LEU A 691 -5.34 21.14 -26.28
CA LEU A 691 -5.11 22.01 -25.12
C LEU A 691 -5.20 23.47 -25.56
N TYR A 692 -6.38 24.04 -25.38
CA TYR A 692 -6.72 25.38 -25.86
C TYR A 692 -6.04 26.45 -25.00
N ASN A 693 -5.85 27.64 -25.59
CA ASN A 693 -5.25 28.76 -24.87
C ASN A 693 -6.13 29.24 -23.69
N GLU A 694 -7.46 29.13 -23.81
CA GLU A 694 -8.42 29.32 -22.71
C GLU A 694 -8.43 28.20 -21.65
N GLY A 695 -7.47 27.26 -21.70
CA GLY A 695 -7.34 26.15 -20.75
C GLY A 695 -8.23 24.93 -21.02
N LYS A 696 -9.15 25.00 -21.98
CA LYS A 696 -10.05 23.88 -22.31
C LYS A 696 -9.27 22.63 -22.78
N VAL A 697 -9.58 21.48 -22.15
CA VAL A 697 -9.03 20.15 -22.47
C VAL A 697 -10.01 19.34 -23.31
N CYS A 698 -9.58 18.90 -24.50
CA CYS A 698 -10.39 18.12 -25.43
C CYS A 698 -9.99 16.63 -25.42
N LEU A 699 -10.83 15.77 -24.83
CA LEU A 699 -10.63 14.32 -24.78
C LEU A 699 -11.97 13.61 -24.96
N SER A 700 -12.03 12.51 -25.72
CA SER A 700 -13.30 11.80 -25.96
C SER A 700 -13.86 11.18 -24.68
N LEU A 701 -12.98 10.78 -23.76
CA LEU A 701 -13.32 10.27 -22.44
C LEU A 701 -13.99 11.34 -21.55
N LEU A 702 -13.73 12.63 -21.80
CA LEU A 702 -14.39 13.75 -21.11
C LEU A 702 -15.65 14.24 -21.83
N GLY A 703 -16.02 13.61 -22.95
CA GLY A 703 -17.11 14.08 -23.82
C GLY A 703 -16.80 15.39 -24.59
N THR A 704 -15.62 15.99 -24.39
CA THR A 704 -15.22 17.26 -25.01
C THR A 704 -14.66 17.12 -26.43
N TRP A 705 -14.63 15.90 -26.97
CA TRP A 705 -14.17 15.60 -28.33
C TRP A 705 -15.09 14.62 -29.07
N SER A 706 -15.47 14.95 -30.30
CA SER A 706 -16.29 14.11 -31.18
C SER A 706 -15.45 12.99 -31.82
N GLY A 707 -15.31 11.89 -31.08
CA GLY A 707 -14.77 10.64 -31.65
C GLY A 707 -15.58 10.18 -32.87
N ARG A 708 -14.88 9.76 -33.94
CA ARG A 708 -15.50 9.17 -35.13
C ARG A 708 -16.29 7.93 -34.71
N GLN A 709 -17.56 7.81 -35.14
CA GLN A 709 -18.62 6.94 -34.57
C GLN A 709 -18.38 5.40 -34.54
N VAL A 710 -17.17 4.92 -34.82
CA VAL A 710 -16.85 3.49 -35.02
C VAL A 710 -16.43 2.78 -33.72
N HIS A 711 -16.14 3.50 -32.64
CA HIS A 711 -15.77 2.90 -31.33
C HIS A 711 -16.50 3.55 -30.15
N SER A 712 -17.64 2.99 -29.78
CA SER A 712 -18.41 3.29 -28.55
C SER A 712 -17.64 3.01 -27.23
N LEU A 713 -16.41 2.50 -27.32
CA LEU A 713 -15.53 2.15 -26.20
C LEU A 713 -14.63 3.31 -25.72
N LYS A 714 -14.73 4.52 -26.30
CA LYS A 714 -13.87 5.69 -25.99
C LYS A 714 -14.60 6.91 -25.41
N GLN A 715 -15.84 6.73 -24.95
CA GLN A 715 -16.64 7.75 -24.27
C GLN A 715 -16.69 7.45 -22.76
N TRP A 716 -17.05 8.46 -21.95
CA TRP A 716 -17.25 8.29 -20.51
C TRP A 716 -18.27 7.19 -20.21
N THR A 717 -17.98 6.37 -19.19
CA THR A 717 -18.88 5.34 -18.65
C THR A 717 -18.75 5.30 -17.13
N LEU A 718 -19.71 4.68 -16.43
CA LEU A 718 -19.67 4.42 -14.98
C LEU A 718 -18.49 3.53 -14.52
N LYS A 719 -17.66 3.04 -15.45
CA LYS A 719 -16.42 2.28 -15.19
C LYS A 719 -15.15 3.04 -15.59
N SER A 720 -15.30 4.28 -16.06
CA SER A 720 -14.20 5.17 -16.39
C SER A 720 -13.68 5.82 -15.12
N THR A 721 -12.39 6.14 -15.08
CA THR A 721 -11.75 6.78 -13.93
C THR A 721 -10.95 8.01 -14.35
N LEU A 722 -10.78 8.96 -13.44
CA LEU A 722 -9.82 10.05 -13.55
C LEU A 722 -8.41 9.51 -13.80
N LEU A 723 -7.99 8.40 -13.19
CA LEU A 723 -6.70 7.77 -13.50
C LEU A 723 -6.55 7.46 -15.01
N GLN A 724 -7.60 6.93 -15.65
CA GLN A 724 -7.61 6.73 -17.12
C GLN A 724 -7.57 8.06 -17.89
N VAL A 725 -8.19 9.12 -17.40
CA VAL A 725 -8.09 10.48 -17.98
C VAL A 725 -6.65 10.99 -17.91
N LEU A 726 -5.98 10.90 -16.75
CA LEU A 726 -4.60 11.36 -16.56
C LEU A 726 -3.61 10.61 -17.47
N VAL A 727 -3.71 9.28 -17.52
CA VAL A 727 -2.92 8.43 -18.43
C VAL A 727 -3.21 8.78 -19.89
N SER A 728 -4.46 9.11 -20.24
CA SER A 728 -4.82 9.52 -21.60
C SER A 728 -4.25 10.90 -21.98
N ILE A 729 -4.16 11.84 -21.05
CA ILE A 729 -3.51 13.15 -21.29
C ILE A 729 -2.03 12.95 -21.60
N GLN A 730 -1.30 12.16 -20.79
CA GLN A 730 0.09 11.83 -21.07
C GLN A 730 0.26 11.09 -22.40
N SER A 731 -0.58 10.08 -22.68
CA SER A 731 -0.37 9.16 -23.80
C SER A 731 -0.92 9.62 -25.16
N MET A 732 -1.88 10.55 -25.18
CA MET A 732 -2.57 10.98 -26.40
C MET A 732 -2.46 12.49 -26.70
N ILE A 733 -2.19 13.31 -25.68
CA ILE A 733 -2.10 14.77 -25.84
C ILE A 733 -0.64 15.21 -25.80
N LEU A 734 0.12 14.80 -24.78
CA LEU A 734 1.53 15.17 -24.60
C LEU A 734 2.46 14.26 -25.41
N VAL A 735 2.24 14.18 -26.72
CA VAL A 735 2.95 13.30 -27.67
C VAL A 735 4.13 14.01 -28.37
N ASP A 736 4.93 13.25 -29.12
CA ASP A 736 6.09 13.71 -29.88
C ASP A 736 5.74 14.56 -31.12
N ALA A 737 4.64 14.26 -31.81
CA ALA A 737 4.16 15.01 -32.99
C ALA A 737 2.75 15.60 -32.82
N PRO A 738 2.55 16.53 -31.86
CA PRO A 738 1.23 17.05 -31.48
C PRO A 738 0.48 17.79 -32.58
N TYR A 739 1.14 18.22 -33.65
CA TYR A 739 0.49 18.80 -34.84
C TYR A 739 -0.61 17.89 -35.43
N PHE A 740 -0.39 16.57 -35.44
CA PHE A 740 -1.32 15.60 -36.03
C PHE A 740 -2.57 15.31 -35.18
N ASN A 741 -2.69 15.90 -33.98
CA ASN A 741 -3.90 15.80 -33.15
C ASN A 741 -5.07 16.67 -33.68
N GLU A 742 -4.81 17.61 -34.59
CA GLU A 742 -5.85 18.43 -35.22
C GLU A 742 -6.63 17.59 -36.27
N PRO A 743 -7.98 17.61 -36.32
CA PRO A 743 -8.79 16.61 -37.04
C PRO A 743 -8.54 16.50 -38.55
N ALA A 744 -7.98 17.56 -39.14
CA ALA A 744 -7.83 17.72 -40.59
C ALA A 744 -6.65 16.96 -41.20
N TYR A 745 -5.65 16.55 -40.41
CA TYR A 745 -4.38 15.98 -40.92
C TYR A 745 -4.26 14.45 -40.73
N GLY A 746 -5.31 13.80 -40.23
CA GLY A 746 -5.26 12.47 -39.62
C GLY A 746 -5.12 11.26 -40.54
N GLN A 747 -4.17 11.25 -41.50
CA GLN A 747 -3.88 10.06 -42.32
C GLN A 747 -2.42 9.86 -42.79
N ALA A 748 -1.51 10.82 -42.57
CA ALA A 748 -0.09 10.64 -42.86
C ALA A 748 0.77 11.14 -41.68
N TYR A 749 1.17 10.21 -40.81
CA TYR A 749 2.04 10.53 -39.67
C TYR A 749 3.49 10.68 -40.16
N ASN A 750 3.83 11.89 -40.61
CA ASN A 750 5.15 12.22 -41.13
C ASN A 750 5.90 13.16 -40.17
N LEU A 751 6.87 12.61 -39.43
CA LEU A 751 7.72 13.39 -38.53
C LEU A 751 8.61 14.42 -39.28
N GLU A 752 8.80 14.26 -40.59
CA GLU A 752 9.56 15.17 -41.45
C GLU A 752 8.71 16.34 -42.01
N ASP A 753 7.40 16.40 -41.69
CA ASP A 753 6.53 17.49 -42.16
C ASP A 753 7.03 18.86 -41.61
N PRO A 754 7.39 19.83 -42.49
CA PRO A 754 7.86 21.15 -42.05
C PRO A 754 6.88 21.89 -41.15
N ALA A 755 5.57 21.67 -41.28
CA ALA A 755 4.55 22.25 -40.41
C ALA A 755 4.59 21.62 -39.01
N SER A 756 4.77 20.30 -38.93
CA SER A 756 4.95 19.58 -37.66
C SER A 756 6.24 20.02 -36.95
N ILE A 757 7.36 20.12 -37.68
CA ILE A 757 8.64 20.59 -37.15
C ILE A 757 8.53 22.05 -36.65
N ALA A 758 7.88 22.94 -37.39
CA ALA A 758 7.66 24.32 -36.97
C ALA A 758 6.73 24.42 -35.74
N TYR A 759 5.70 23.58 -35.67
CA TYR A 759 4.81 23.47 -34.51
C TYR A 759 5.60 23.03 -33.28
N ASN A 760 6.39 21.95 -33.38
CA ASN A 760 7.22 21.44 -32.29
C ASN A 760 8.23 22.47 -31.78
N ARG A 761 8.91 23.21 -32.66
CA ARG A 761 9.82 24.30 -32.26
C ARG A 761 9.10 25.38 -31.44
N ASN A 762 7.91 25.79 -31.88
CA ASN A 762 7.10 26.76 -31.13
C ASN A 762 6.67 26.19 -29.77
N ILE A 763 6.19 24.94 -29.71
CA ILE A 763 5.81 24.31 -28.45
C ILE A 763 7.00 24.17 -27.51
N SER A 764 8.16 23.67 -27.95
CA SER A 764 9.40 23.60 -27.17
C SER A 764 9.80 24.95 -26.55
N MET A 765 9.73 26.04 -27.33
CA MET A 765 10.00 27.39 -26.82
C MET A 765 8.99 27.83 -25.75
N GLN A 766 7.69 27.56 -25.94
CA GLN A 766 6.66 27.91 -24.96
C GLN A 766 6.70 27.00 -23.72
N THR A 767 7.05 25.72 -23.86
CA THR A 767 7.36 24.79 -22.77
C THR A 767 8.52 25.34 -21.94
N THR A 768 9.61 25.76 -22.57
CA THR A 768 10.75 26.38 -21.88
C THR A 768 10.32 27.64 -21.10
N ARG A 769 9.53 28.54 -21.71
CA ARG A 769 9.10 29.76 -21.01
C ARG A 769 8.11 29.49 -19.88
N TRP A 770 7.05 28.73 -20.13
CA TRP A 770 5.85 28.69 -19.28
C TRP A 770 5.67 27.41 -18.47
N ALA A 771 6.26 26.30 -18.91
CA ALA A 771 6.23 25.03 -18.19
C ALA A 771 7.57 24.70 -17.52
N ILE A 772 8.64 25.48 -17.75
CA ILE A 772 9.93 25.35 -17.06
C ILE A 772 10.27 26.62 -16.29
N VAL A 773 10.66 27.69 -16.98
CA VAL A 773 11.18 28.91 -16.34
C VAL A 773 10.15 29.57 -15.41
N ASP A 774 8.87 29.58 -15.78
CA ASP A 774 7.83 30.21 -14.95
C ASP A 774 7.63 29.50 -13.60
N TRP A 775 7.83 28.18 -13.53
CA TRP A 775 7.70 27.40 -12.28
C TRP A 775 8.90 27.54 -11.34
N LEU A 776 10.07 27.93 -11.87
CA LEU A 776 11.28 28.20 -11.09
C LEU A 776 11.31 29.64 -10.50
N ASP A 777 10.27 30.42 -10.73
CA ASP A 777 10.05 31.75 -10.15
C ASP A 777 9.73 31.64 -8.65
N ASP A 778 10.30 32.53 -7.82
CA ASP A 778 10.17 32.53 -6.35
C ASP A 778 8.70 32.69 -5.90
N LYS A 779 7.81 33.18 -6.76
CA LYS A 779 6.34 33.19 -6.54
C LYS A 779 5.75 31.80 -6.23
N HIS A 780 6.39 30.72 -6.66
CA HIS A 780 5.93 29.35 -6.42
C HIS A 780 6.53 28.70 -5.17
N ARG A 781 7.50 29.34 -4.51
CA ARG A 781 8.22 28.82 -3.35
C ARG A 781 7.32 28.43 -2.19
N ASN A 782 6.24 29.19 -1.97
CA ASN A 782 5.28 28.96 -0.89
C ASN A 782 3.98 28.29 -1.39
N GLY A 783 3.97 27.76 -2.61
CA GLY A 783 2.80 27.11 -3.21
C GLY A 783 2.73 25.60 -2.91
N ILE A 784 1.54 25.01 -3.10
CA ILE A 784 1.26 23.56 -2.91
C ILE A 784 2.14 22.60 -3.73
N TRP A 785 2.87 23.15 -4.71
CA TRP A 785 3.75 22.43 -5.64
C TRP A 785 5.25 22.59 -5.33
N ARG A 786 5.65 23.36 -4.30
CA ARG A 786 7.06 23.64 -3.90
C ARG A 786 7.94 22.40 -4.00
N ASP A 787 7.57 21.34 -3.28
CA ASP A 787 8.37 20.12 -3.13
C ASP A 787 8.55 19.39 -4.47
N ILE A 788 7.50 19.40 -5.30
CA ILE A 788 7.50 18.78 -6.64
C ILE A 788 8.35 19.58 -7.61
N ILE A 789 8.23 20.91 -7.61
CA ILE A 789 9.05 21.80 -8.45
C ILE A 789 10.52 21.60 -8.11
N ALA A 790 10.88 21.71 -6.83
CA ALA A 790 12.26 21.60 -6.39
C ALA A 790 12.83 20.20 -6.65
N SER A 791 12.08 19.13 -6.35
CA SER A 791 12.48 17.74 -6.63
C SER A 791 12.65 17.48 -8.13
N HIS A 792 11.63 17.81 -8.94
CA HIS A 792 11.63 17.57 -10.38
C HIS A 792 12.80 18.25 -11.09
N PHE A 793 12.96 19.56 -10.86
CA PHE A 793 13.99 20.32 -11.55
C PHE A 793 15.40 20.05 -11.01
N THR A 794 15.58 19.80 -9.71
CA THR A 794 16.92 19.51 -9.14
C THR A 794 17.44 18.15 -9.59
N ILE A 795 16.62 17.08 -9.53
CA ILE A 795 17.01 15.73 -9.97
C ILE A 795 17.30 15.73 -11.48
N ARG A 796 16.47 16.42 -12.27
CA ARG A 796 16.55 16.38 -13.74
C ARG A 796 17.34 17.53 -14.37
N LYS A 797 17.99 18.40 -13.58
CA LYS A 797 18.61 19.65 -14.05
C LYS A 797 19.50 19.48 -15.28
N HIS A 798 20.37 18.45 -15.29
CA HIS A 798 21.29 18.18 -16.40
C HIS A 798 20.53 17.80 -17.69
N LYS A 799 19.61 16.84 -17.60
CA LYS A 799 18.76 16.36 -18.72
C LYS A 799 17.91 17.49 -19.32
N ILE A 800 17.31 18.33 -18.47
CA ILE A 800 16.50 19.48 -18.89
C ILE A 800 17.38 20.57 -19.52
N ARG A 801 18.53 20.89 -18.92
CA ARG A 801 19.46 21.90 -19.46
C ARG A 801 19.98 21.54 -20.85
N GLU A 802 20.39 20.28 -21.04
CA GLU A 802 20.82 19.77 -22.34
C GLU A 802 19.69 19.83 -23.38
N GLN A 803 18.46 19.50 -22.99
CA GLN A 803 17.29 19.60 -23.85
C GLN A 803 17.00 21.05 -24.30
N ILE A 804 17.11 22.03 -23.40
CA ILE A 804 16.95 23.46 -23.72
C ILE A 804 18.09 23.94 -24.63
N VAL A 805 19.33 23.51 -24.37
CA VAL A 805 20.49 23.81 -25.24
C VAL A 805 20.25 23.28 -26.65
N GLU A 806 19.78 22.03 -26.81
CA GLU A 806 19.49 21.46 -28.12
C GLU A 806 18.35 22.20 -28.84
N TRP A 807 17.24 22.47 -28.13
CA TRP A 807 16.14 23.27 -28.68
C TRP A 807 16.59 24.67 -29.11
N SER A 808 17.52 25.31 -28.37
CA SER A 808 18.03 26.64 -28.71
C SER A 808 18.82 26.70 -30.03
N LYS A 809 19.39 25.56 -30.48
CA LYS A 809 20.02 25.45 -31.82
C LYS A 809 18.98 25.46 -32.93
N ALA A 810 17.82 24.83 -32.70
CA ALA A 810 16.73 24.73 -33.68
C ALA A 810 15.78 25.94 -33.66
N GLU A 811 15.66 26.62 -32.52
CA GLU A 811 14.81 27.79 -32.28
C GLU A 811 15.59 28.86 -31.48
N PRO A 812 16.36 29.74 -32.16
CA PRO A 812 17.19 30.76 -31.51
C PRO A 812 16.43 31.75 -30.62
N ARG A 813 15.09 31.87 -30.79
CA ARG A 813 14.25 32.71 -29.91
C ARG A 813 14.26 32.26 -28.45
N ILE A 814 14.69 31.04 -28.13
CA ILE A 814 14.88 30.58 -26.75
C ILE A 814 15.95 31.42 -26.01
N ARG A 815 16.98 31.89 -26.72
CA ARG A 815 18.05 32.75 -26.15
C ARG A 815 17.73 34.25 -26.21
N ALA A 816 16.60 34.64 -26.80
CA ALA A 816 16.22 36.02 -27.04
C ALA A 816 14.69 36.19 -27.04
N TYR A 817 14.02 35.61 -26.03
CA TYR A 817 12.57 35.54 -25.95
C TYR A 817 11.98 36.93 -25.73
N SER A 818 10.97 37.29 -26.52
CA SER A 818 10.25 38.56 -26.37
C SER A 818 8.75 38.31 -26.25
N THR A 819 8.13 38.91 -25.23
CA THR A 819 6.69 38.91 -24.99
C THR A 819 5.89 39.69 -26.06
N SER A 820 6.57 40.39 -26.99
CA SER A 820 5.94 41.24 -28.00
C SER A 820 5.50 40.48 -29.26
N LEU A 821 4.48 39.62 -29.15
CA LEU A 821 3.77 39.05 -30.31
C LEU A 821 2.25 38.96 -29.99
N PRO A 822 1.36 39.52 -30.82
CA PRO A 822 -0.09 39.40 -30.63
C PRO A 822 -0.58 37.97 -30.84
N LEU A 823 -1.80 37.66 -30.36
CA LEU A 823 -2.51 36.41 -30.64
C LEU A 823 -2.40 36.02 -32.11
N TYR A 824 -1.76 34.88 -32.40
CA TYR A 824 -1.80 34.27 -33.72
C TYR A 824 -3.14 33.57 -33.92
N GLY A 825 -4.14 34.35 -34.36
CA GLY A 825 -5.43 33.85 -34.79
C GLY A 825 -5.29 32.89 -35.98
N ILE A 826 -6.19 31.91 -36.06
CA ILE A 826 -6.20 30.88 -37.11
C ILE A 826 -6.47 31.55 -38.46
N GLY A 827 -5.46 31.59 -39.32
CA GLY A 827 -5.53 32.20 -40.65
C GLY A 827 -4.35 31.81 -41.53
N TYR A 828 -4.65 31.18 -42.67
CA TYR A 828 -3.74 30.59 -43.65
C TYR A 828 -2.49 31.42 -44.03
N ASN A 829 -1.41 30.70 -44.37
CA ASN A 829 -0.10 31.13 -44.92
C ASN A 829 1.05 31.39 -43.92
N TYR A 830 1.80 30.32 -43.62
CA TYR A 830 3.12 30.33 -42.97
C TYR A 830 4.25 30.85 -43.89
N GLN A 831 4.15 32.08 -44.40
CA GLN A 831 5.26 32.74 -45.11
C GLN A 831 5.27 34.26 -44.90
N MET A 832 5.85 34.74 -43.80
CA MET A 832 6.40 36.11 -43.72
C MET A 832 7.68 36.13 -42.87
N LYS A 833 8.76 36.68 -43.44
CA LYS A 833 9.99 36.99 -42.68
C LYS A 833 9.75 38.25 -41.83
N PRO A 834 10.15 38.30 -40.56
CA PRO A 834 10.01 39.50 -39.75
C PRO A 834 10.96 40.61 -40.23
N LYS A 835 10.46 41.85 -40.32
CA LYS A 835 11.31 43.05 -40.42
C LYS A 835 11.85 43.40 -39.03
N PRO A 836 13.09 43.90 -38.92
CA PRO A 836 13.66 44.30 -37.63
C PRO A 836 13.00 45.60 -37.14
N THR A 837 12.51 45.58 -35.90
CA THR A 837 12.15 46.77 -35.12
C THR A 837 12.95 46.77 -33.81
N ASN A 838 13.15 47.96 -33.24
CA ASN A 838 14.23 48.24 -32.29
C ASN A 838 14.27 47.31 -31.06
N ALA A 839 15.48 46.86 -30.75
CA ALA A 839 15.73 45.88 -29.69
C ALA A 839 15.44 46.43 -28.28
N ARG A 840 14.41 45.90 -27.63
CA ARG A 840 14.54 45.52 -26.22
C ARG A 840 15.35 44.23 -26.17
N GLN A 841 16.30 44.11 -25.24
CA GLN A 841 16.99 42.83 -25.03
C GLN A 841 15.94 41.76 -24.68
N GLY A 842 15.91 40.69 -25.47
CA GLY A 842 15.08 39.52 -25.19
C GLY A 842 15.60 38.77 -23.97
N MET A 843 14.69 38.10 -23.26
CA MET A 843 15.01 37.24 -22.12
C MET A 843 15.69 35.95 -22.62
N ASP A 844 16.83 35.60 -22.02
CA ASP A 844 17.51 34.35 -22.32
C ASP A 844 16.98 33.23 -21.42
N LEU A 845 16.16 32.34 -21.97
CA LEU A 845 15.47 31.33 -21.17
C LEU A 845 16.41 30.26 -20.62
N LEU A 846 17.62 30.08 -21.18
CA LEU A 846 18.60 29.17 -20.57
C LEU A 846 19.26 29.82 -19.36
N GLU A 847 19.55 31.13 -19.42
CA GLU A 847 20.10 31.85 -18.27
C GLU A 847 19.07 31.99 -17.14
N GLU A 848 17.80 32.22 -17.46
CA GLU A 848 16.73 32.21 -16.45
C GLU A 848 16.49 30.82 -15.86
N PHE A 849 16.62 29.74 -16.66
CA PHE A 849 16.63 28.37 -16.12
C PHE A 849 17.80 28.14 -15.16
N ASP A 850 19.03 28.51 -15.54
CA ASP A 850 20.22 28.32 -14.70
C ASP A 850 20.14 29.10 -13.38
N LYS A 851 19.55 30.31 -13.39
CA LYS A 851 19.22 31.09 -12.17
C LYS A 851 18.13 30.42 -11.35
N GLY A 852 17.06 29.97 -12.00
CA GLY A 852 15.92 29.31 -11.37
C GLY A 852 16.29 28.03 -10.64
N ILE A 853 17.20 27.22 -11.20
CA ILE A 853 17.75 26.03 -10.53
C ILE A 853 18.47 26.40 -9.23
N GLN A 854 19.31 27.46 -9.23
CA GLN A 854 20.01 27.91 -8.01
C GLN A 854 19.02 28.35 -6.92
N ILE A 855 17.89 28.95 -7.31
CA ILE A 855 16.80 29.32 -6.38
C ILE A 855 16.12 28.07 -5.84
N ALA A 856 15.71 27.13 -6.72
CA ALA A 856 15.01 25.90 -6.35
C ALA A 856 15.85 24.98 -5.45
N GLU A 857 17.17 24.94 -5.61
CA GLU A 857 18.08 24.21 -4.72
C GLU A 857 18.01 24.75 -3.27
N THR A 858 17.74 26.04 -3.06
CA THR A 858 17.52 26.60 -1.71
C THR A 858 16.16 26.25 -1.09
N TRP A 859 15.21 25.71 -1.86
CA TRP A 859 13.88 25.37 -1.36
C TRP A 859 13.88 24.06 -0.57
N LEU A 860 14.87 23.19 -0.79
CA LEU A 860 15.01 21.88 -0.11
C LEU A 860 15.95 21.92 1.11
N THR A 861 16.72 22.98 1.30
CA THR A 861 17.77 23.08 2.34
C THR A 861 17.34 23.83 3.60
N ARG A 862 16.03 23.92 3.89
CA ARG A 862 15.50 24.76 4.99
C ARG A 862 14.26 24.19 5.70
N GLU A 863 14.41 22.99 6.23
CA GLU A 863 13.67 22.38 7.35
C GLU A 863 14.78 21.60 8.09
N ASP A 864 15.08 21.74 9.38
CA ASP A 864 14.24 22.08 10.55
C ASP A 864 14.69 23.35 11.30
N GLY A 865 13.76 24.06 11.94
CA GLY A 865 14.08 25.27 12.72
C GLY A 865 12.92 26.23 13.00
N ALA A 866 11.77 25.71 13.41
CA ALA A 866 10.63 26.45 13.96
C ALA A 866 9.84 25.54 14.90
#